data_AF-A0A7S1L6Y7-F1
#
_entry.id   AF-A0A7S1L6Y7-F1
#
_cell.length_a   1.000
_cell.length_b   1.000
_cell.length_c   1.000
_cell.angle_alpha   90.00
_cell.angle_beta   90.00
_cell.angle_gamma   90.00
#
_symmetry.space_group_name_H-M   'P 1'
#
loop_
_entity.id
_entity.type
_entity.pdbx_description
1 polymer ?
#
loop_
_entity_poly.entity_id
_entity_poly.type
_entity_poly.pdbx_seq_one_letter_code
_entity_poly.pdbx_strand_id
1 'polypeptide(L)'
;FLYFIGMPSIHDQTKAAVDAAAKQSGFRCVPVSWEDATRGKSAGGGLSCVGPNIADVRLYERTGRLLYTLRSQNWNERLGYVAAAEVALMTGNEASVPSPLAPTTLASYLQNIGTHARYAGVEVPSLYEPTLDSIFSIRFQTVFLPVGDVQPGATAPPSTEFCTEVYNYQTRDAADPKNVLLLATPQGLSLQQDAPGRGKVFFHSVDPTGAVHRYWLEAEKSEKQVGGAQVETKEEALAAAARGKATAVRIGPSSMGTRFNVQMLIQVPLKQRPPPARASSGFGASGGRGGRGGGGGFFGGWGSAAASSAPANDCMSDLFGAPAPAAACPQPQSSSFCFAAAAPPARGGFGKMPAPVGTSNAARVSRGTKEDVWGGVANRRPERDPSQHGTITVTMYYTVVGGVPSAEDVDRACRDLDDLYKQCPSDKSLVNCTEVTAKPPVATTKAVPTFPPPYNPVGPPTLPTTKEAGIVKSLHQQKVARCQSGHALTPMHGGEAIEPPHGWWCDGCGLFLSPGAHGGEASGGVKGYGCRTCDFDICHSCYSKAGGFVPTSYKPPQPASQPHAPQSHNHAPTQHHAPSHSQAPSGHTHAPSPAPTAPQVDLKCQKDHPLTPQQYPSLWCCDSCSGRFPASAPGFGCRRCDVDICGTCARSGGGRHPPLPLDPHA
;
A
#
# COMPACT_ATOMS: atom_id res chain seq x y z
N PHE A 1 45.33 8.53 5.49
CA PHE A 1 44.83 7.37 4.72
C PHE A 1 44.12 6.29 5.55
N LEU A 2 44.31 6.20 6.88
CA LEU A 2 43.60 5.24 7.76
C LEU A 2 42.26 5.74 8.36
N TYR A 3 41.70 6.87 7.91
CA TYR A 3 40.47 7.47 8.47
C TYR A 3 39.19 7.21 7.67
N PHE A 4 39.24 6.40 6.59
CA PHE A 4 38.04 5.95 5.86
C PHE A 4 37.36 4.73 6.53
N ILE A 5 37.34 4.70 7.87
CA ILE A 5 36.59 3.67 8.60
C ILE A 5 35.10 4.00 8.49
N GLY A 6 34.44 3.32 7.54
CA GLY A 6 33.03 2.91 7.62
C GLY A 6 32.00 4.03 7.79
N MET A 7 32.04 5.07 6.95
CA MET A 7 30.84 5.91 6.82
C MET A 7 29.67 5.01 6.42
N PRO A 8 28.52 5.04 7.14
CA PRO A 8 27.36 4.28 6.75
C PRO A 8 26.97 4.69 5.36
N SER A 9 26.61 3.70 4.55
CA SER A 9 26.19 3.96 3.20
C SER A 9 24.86 4.75 3.19
N ILE A 10 24.54 5.45 2.09
CA ILE A 10 23.34 6.32 2.06
C ILE A 10 22.03 5.56 2.34
N HIS A 11 21.94 4.26 2.03
CA HIS A 11 20.74 3.48 2.36
C HIS A 11 20.71 3.10 3.85
N ASP A 12 21.85 2.92 4.52
CA ASP A 12 21.88 2.73 5.99
C ASP A 12 21.43 4.01 6.70
N GLN A 13 21.88 5.16 6.20
CA GLN A 13 21.45 6.47 6.69
C GLN A 13 19.95 6.68 6.45
N THR A 14 19.45 6.34 5.25
CA THR A 14 18.03 6.41 4.91
C THR A 14 17.19 5.49 5.79
N LYS A 15 17.64 4.24 6.00
CA LYS A 15 16.99 3.30 6.92
C LYS A 15 16.88 3.89 8.32
N ALA A 16 17.98 4.43 8.85
CA ALA A 16 18.02 5.01 10.19
C ALA A 16 17.07 6.22 10.32
N ALA A 17 17.05 7.11 9.31
CA ALA A 17 16.15 8.26 9.28
C ALA A 17 14.67 7.84 9.23
N VAL A 18 14.32 6.89 8.36
CA VAL A 18 12.96 6.34 8.25
C VAL A 18 12.53 5.67 9.56
N ASP A 19 13.38 4.83 10.15
CA ASP A 19 13.04 4.11 11.39
C ASP A 19 12.87 5.06 12.58
N ALA A 20 13.71 6.12 12.65
CA ALA A 20 13.59 7.16 13.67
C ALA A 20 12.28 7.94 13.55
N ALA A 21 11.89 8.34 12.34
CA ALA A 21 10.67 9.09 12.10
C ALA A 21 9.40 8.24 12.27
N ALA A 22 9.43 6.97 11.85
CA ALA A 22 8.28 6.07 11.92
C ALA A 22 7.99 5.50 13.33
N LYS A 23 8.90 5.71 14.30
CA LYS A 23 8.86 5.08 15.64
C LYS A 23 7.53 5.27 16.36
N GLN A 24 6.89 6.44 16.21
CA GLN A 24 5.62 6.76 16.89
C GLN A 24 4.38 6.23 16.14
N SER A 25 4.50 5.92 14.85
CA SER A 25 3.39 5.49 13.99
C SER A 25 3.12 3.98 14.06
N GLY A 26 3.95 3.21 14.78
CA GLY A 26 3.84 1.75 14.86
C GLY A 26 4.35 1.00 13.63
N PHE A 27 4.98 1.71 12.68
CA PHE A 27 5.69 1.14 11.54
C PHE A 27 7.19 1.02 11.85
N ARG A 28 7.88 0.14 11.14
CA ARG A 28 9.34 -0.05 11.24
C ARG A 28 9.96 -0.30 9.88
N CYS A 29 11.22 0.07 9.75
CA CYS A 29 12.00 -0.16 8.54
C CYS A 29 12.74 -1.50 8.64
N VAL A 30 12.31 -2.50 7.88
CA VAL A 30 12.80 -3.88 7.94
C VAL A 30 13.49 -4.32 6.63
N PRO A 31 14.52 -5.19 6.72
CA PRO A 31 15.17 -5.76 5.54
C PRO A 31 14.36 -6.90 4.89
N VAL A 32 13.47 -7.53 5.67
CA VAL A 32 12.69 -8.70 5.25
C VAL A 32 11.24 -8.51 5.69
N SER A 33 10.34 -8.61 4.73
CA SER A 33 8.92 -8.67 4.94
C SER A 33 8.48 -10.13 5.08
N TRP A 34 7.73 -10.47 6.12
CA TRP A 34 7.08 -11.78 6.24
C TRP A 34 5.67 -11.69 5.68
N GLU A 35 5.44 -12.40 4.58
CA GLU A 35 4.18 -12.46 3.86
C GLU A 35 3.60 -13.87 4.02
N ASP A 36 2.54 -14.00 4.82
CA ASP A 36 1.90 -15.30 5.10
C ASP A 36 0.48 -15.30 4.51
N ALA A 37 0.19 -16.29 3.66
CA ALA A 37 -1.14 -16.50 3.07
C ALA A 37 -2.16 -17.12 4.01
N THR A 38 -1.68 -17.64 5.13
CA THR A 38 -2.47 -18.38 6.09
C THR A 38 -1.91 -18.12 7.48
N ARG A 39 -1.98 -16.85 7.91
CA ARG A 39 -1.68 -16.45 9.29
C ARG A 39 -2.43 -17.37 10.24
N GLY A 40 -1.70 -18.17 11.01
CA GLY A 40 -2.29 -18.98 12.07
C GLY A 40 -2.81 -18.10 13.21
N LYS A 41 -3.54 -18.71 14.15
CA LYS A 41 -3.77 -18.11 15.47
C LYS A 41 -2.78 -18.73 16.46
N SER A 42 -2.16 -17.92 17.31
CA SER A 42 -1.45 -18.43 18.48
C SER A 42 -2.46 -19.04 19.46
N ALA A 43 -1.99 -19.86 20.40
CA ALA A 43 -2.85 -20.44 21.44
C ALA A 43 -3.63 -19.37 22.24
N GLY A 44 -3.14 -18.13 22.30
CA GLY A 44 -3.81 -16.98 22.92
C GLY A 44 -4.69 -16.15 21.99
N GLY A 45 -5.01 -16.64 20.79
CA GLY A 45 -5.88 -15.96 19.82
C GLY A 45 -5.24 -14.81 19.03
N GLY A 46 -3.98 -14.48 19.32
CA GLY A 46 -3.19 -13.51 18.54
C GLY A 46 -2.78 -14.05 17.17
N LEU A 47 -2.36 -13.18 16.26
CA LEU A 47 -1.85 -13.62 14.96
C LEU A 47 -0.51 -14.35 15.14
N SER A 48 -0.45 -15.57 14.60
CA SER A 48 0.79 -16.34 14.49
C SER A 48 1.55 -15.91 13.25
N CYS A 49 2.87 -15.82 13.35
CA CYS A 49 3.76 -15.72 12.20
C CYS A 49 4.08 -17.07 11.56
N VAL A 50 3.59 -18.16 12.16
CA VAL A 50 3.79 -19.53 11.71
C VAL A 50 2.52 -19.98 11.02
N GLY A 51 2.53 -19.97 9.69
CA GLY A 51 1.51 -20.52 8.81
C GLY A 51 2.07 -21.59 7.86
N PRO A 52 1.20 -22.36 7.18
CA PRO A 52 1.61 -23.36 6.18
C PRO A 52 2.05 -22.75 4.85
N ASN A 53 2.10 -21.43 4.71
CA ASN A 53 2.48 -20.74 3.48
C ASN A 53 3.14 -19.38 3.76
N ILE A 54 4.38 -19.44 4.23
CA ILE A 54 5.16 -18.28 4.63
C ILE A 54 6.18 -17.97 3.53
N ALA A 55 6.21 -16.71 3.11
CA ALA A 55 7.24 -16.18 2.24
C ALA A 55 8.02 -15.05 2.92
N ASP A 56 9.34 -15.16 2.88
CA ASP A 56 10.22 -14.00 3.05
C ASP A 56 10.22 -13.20 1.76
N VAL A 57 9.91 -11.91 1.85
CA VAL A 57 9.97 -10.97 0.73
C VAL A 57 11.03 -9.91 1.00
N ARG A 58 11.96 -9.78 0.06
CA ARG A 58 13.06 -8.82 0.08
C ARG A 58 13.00 -7.96 -1.18
N LEU A 59 13.60 -6.78 -1.11
CA LEU A 59 13.80 -5.92 -2.26
C LEU A 59 15.28 -5.73 -2.48
N TYR A 60 15.72 -5.92 -3.72
CA TYR A 60 17.10 -5.77 -4.11
C TYR A 60 17.21 -4.74 -5.20
N GLU A 61 18.11 -3.78 -5.01
CA GLU A 61 18.61 -2.96 -6.11
C GLU A 61 19.39 -3.86 -7.08
N ARG A 62 19.43 -3.48 -8.36
CA ARG A 62 20.16 -4.19 -9.41
C ARG A 62 21.64 -4.41 -9.09
N THR A 63 22.23 -3.53 -8.30
CA THR A 63 23.61 -3.64 -7.79
C THR A 63 23.82 -4.83 -6.83
N GLY A 64 22.75 -5.55 -6.46
CA GLY A 64 22.76 -6.60 -5.44
C GLY A 64 22.52 -6.09 -4.02
N ARG A 65 22.31 -4.78 -3.88
CA ARG A 65 22.12 -4.14 -2.58
C ARG A 65 20.72 -4.36 -2.03
N LEU A 66 20.64 -4.73 -0.76
CA LEU A 66 19.36 -4.88 -0.06
C LEU A 66 18.71 -3.51 0.20
N LEU A 67 17.42 -3.42 -0.10
CA LEU A 67 16.56 -2.27 0.15
C LEU A 67 15.69 -2.52 1.37
N TYR A 68 15.26 -1.45 2.04
CA TYR A 68 14.50 -1.53 3.28
C TYR A 68 13.05 -1.10 3.08
N THR A 69 12.15 -1.80 3.74
CA THR A 69 10.72 -1.59 3.61
C THR A 69 10.15 -1.06 4.93
N LEU A 70 9.46 0.07 4.87
CA LEU A 70 8.66 0.60 5.96
C LEU A 70 7.30 -0.09 5.97
N ARG A 71 7.04 -0.88 7.04
CA ARG A 71 5.80 -1.65 7.21
C ARG A 71 5.47 -1.86 8.69
N SER A 72 4.27 -2.36 8.98
CA SER A 72 3.92 -2.79 10.34
C SER A 72 4.78 -3.98 10.77
N GLN A 73 5.00 -4.17 12.08
CA GLN A 73 5.88 -5.23 12.58
C GLN A 73 5.40 -6.63 12.16
N ASN A 74 6.31 -7.53 11.75
CA ASN A 74 5.96 -8.87 11.26
C ASN A 74 5.15 -9.73 12.26
N TRP A 75 5.37 -9.52 13.56
CA TRP A 75 4.71 -10.25 14.65
C TRP A 75 3.36 -9.65 15.07
N ASN A 76 3.15 -8.37 14.81
CA ASN A 76 1.92 -7.64 15.12
C ASN A 76 1.53 -6.82 13.90
N GLU A 77 1.41 -7.52 12.79
CA GLU A 77 1.15 -6.96 11.48
C GLU A 77 -0.26 -6.36 11.44
N ARG A 78 -0.38 -5.21 10.77
CA ARG A 78 -1.68 -4.70 10.35
C ARG A 78 -2.06 -5.45 9.08
N LEU A 79 -3.26 -6.03 9.06
CA LEU A 79 -3.76 -6.78 7.91
C LEU A 79 -5.13 -6.25 7.51
N GLY A 80 -5.28 -5.89 6.24
CA GLY A 80 -6.56 -5.56 5.63
C GLY A 80 -7.14 -6.76 4.89
N TYR A 81 -8.39 -6.60 4.44
CA TYR A 81 -9.08 -7.57 3.60
C TYR A 81 -9.74 -6.91 2.41
N VAL A 82 -9.76 -7.60 1.27
CA VAL A 82 -10.38 -7.11 0.03
C VAL A 82 -10.87 -8.28 -0.81
N ALA A 83 -11.99 -8.14 -1.51
CA ALA A 83 -12.40 -9.16 -2.48
C ALA A 83 -11.57 -9.05 -3.77
N ALA A 84 -11.26 -10.17 -4.42
CA ALA A 84 -10.52 -10.16 -5.69
C ALA A 84 -11.23 -9.34 -6.79
N ALA A 85 -12.56 -9.25 -6.73
CA ALA A 85 -13.35 -8.44 -7.66
C ALA A 85 -13.15 -6.92 -7.47
N GLU A 86 -12.63 -6.49 -6.33
CA GLU A 86 -12.41 -5.07 -5.99
C GLU A 86 -10.97 -4.60 -6.24
N VAL A 87 -10.09 -5.51 -6.65
CA VAL A 87 -8.67 -5.24 -6.91
C VAL A 87 -8.47 -5.02 -8.40
N ALA A 88 -8.16 -3.78 -8.80
CA ALA A 88 -7.87 -3.42 -10.18
C ALA A 88 -6.44 -3.82 -10.59
N LEU A 89 -6.30 -4.38 -11.79
CA LEU A 89 -5.05 -4.78 -12.43
C LEU A 89 -4.97 -4.20 -13.85
N MET A 90 -3.76 -4.16 -14.41
CA MET A 90 -3.51 -3.83 -15.81
C MET A 90 -3.00 -5.07 -16.54
N THR A 91 -3.58 -5.41 -17.69
CA THR A 91 -3.16 -6.51 -18.58
C THR A 91 -2.93 -6.00 -19.99
N GLY A 92 -2.39 -6.84 -20.87
CA GLY A 92 -2.08 -6.54 -22.27
C GLY A 92 -0.57 -6.59 -22.59
N ASN A 93 0.29 -6.60 -21.58
CA ASN A 93 1.75 -6.76 -21.74
C ASN A 93 2.17 -8.21 -22.03
N GLU A 94 1.26 -9.17 -21.84
CA GLU A 94 1.43 -10.58 -22.18
C GLU A 94 1.22 -10.88 -23.68
N ALA A 95 0.68 -9.93 -24.46
CA ALA A 95 0.42 -10.14 -25.87
C ALA A 95 1.72 -10.06 -26.69
N SER A 96 1.95 -11.03 -27.58
CA SER A 96 3.09 -10.99 -28.52
C SER A 96 2.97 -9.88 -29.57
N VAL A 97 1.74 -9.49 -29.87
CA VAL A 97 1.43 -8.31 -30.69
C VAL A 97 1.16 -7.14 -29.75
N PRO A 98 1.83 -5.97 -29.91
CA PRO A 98 1.58 -4.80 -29.09
C PRO A 98 0.08 -4.48 -29.04
N SER A 99 -0.51 -4.63 -27.86
CA SER A 99 -1.92 -4.31 -27.62
C SER A 99 -2.02 -3.23 -26.55
N PRO A 100 -3.07 -2.39 -26.59
CA PRO A 100 -3.29 -1.45 -25.51
C PRO A 100 -3.46 -2.13 -24.16
N LEU A 101 -2.84 -1.56 -23.13
CA LEU A 101 -3.07 -2.01 -21.77
C LEU A 101 -4.55 -1.82 -21.42
N ALA A 102 -5.15 -2.85 -20.85
CA ALA A 102 -6.55 -2.87 -20.48
C ALA A 102 -6.69 -3.08 -18.95
N PRO A 103 -7.62 -2.37 -18.31
CA PRO A 103 -7.94 -2.63 -16.92
C PRO A 103 -8.74 -3.92 -16.78
N THR A 104 -8.44 -4.70 -15.74
CA THR A 104 -9.21 -5.89 -15.34
C THR A 104 -9.28 -5.97 -13.81
N THR A 105 -10.02 -6.92 -13.27
CA THR A 105 -10.02 -7.23 -11.83
C THR A 105 -9.20 -8.48 -11.55
N LEU A 106 -8.69 -8.64 -10.32
CA LEU A 106 -7.99 -9.88 -9.93
C LEU A 106 -8.91 -11.10 -10.10
N ALA A 107 -10.19 -11.00 -9.75
CA ALA A 107 -11.14 -12.09 -9.97
C ALA A 107 -11.27 -12.47 -11.45
N SER A 108 -11.45 -11.49 -12.34
CA SER A 108 -11.55 -11.75 -13.79
C SER A 108 -10.26 -12.32 -14.36
N TYR A 109 -9.11 -11.83 -13.89
CA TYR A 109 -7.81 -12.38 -14.26
C TYR A 109 -7.67 -13.85 -13.86
N LEU A 110 -7.98 -14.19 -12.60
CA LEU A 110 -7.88 -15.57 -12.10
C LEU A 110 -8.87 -16.52 -12.78
N GLN A 111 -10.07 -16.03 -13.12
CA GLN A 111 -11.09 -16.79 -13.83
C GLN A 111 -10.66 -17.13 -15.26
N ASN A 112 -9.85 -16.25 -15.87
CA ASN A 112 -9.38 -16.37 -17.25
C ASN A 112 -7.86 -16.55 -17.32
N ILE A 113 -7.25 -17.11 -16.28
CA ILE A 113 -5.79 -17.19 -16.16
C ILE A 113 -5.18 -18.00 -17.30
N GLY A 114 -5.87 -19.01 -17.83
CA GLY A 114 -5.40 -19.79 -18.98
C GLY A 114 -5.25 -18.99 -20.27
N THR A 115 -5.92 -17.84 -20.37
CA THR A 115 -5.74 -16.90 -21.49
C THR A 115 -4.59 -15.95 -21.18
N HIS A 116 -4.63 -15.30 -20.02
CA HIS A 116 -3.64 -14.29 -19.65
C HIS A 116 -2.23 -14.85 -19.40
N ALA A 117 -2.14 -16.08 -18.89
CA ALA A 117 -0.88 -16.70 -18.49
C ALA A 117 -0.38 -17.76 -19.49
N ARG A 118 -1.05 -17.88 -20.66
CA ARG A 118 -0.62 -18.82 -21.72
C ARG A 118 0.81 -18.57 -22.15
N TYR A 119 1.23 -17.31 -22.24
CA TYR A 119 2.61 -16.93 -22.58
C TYR A 119 3.65 -17.49 -21.60
N ALA A 120 3.27 -17.67 -20.34
CA ALA A 120 4.12 -18.21 -19.30
C ALA A 120 4.07 -19.76 -19.24
N GLY A 121 3.26 -20.41 -20.07
CA GLY A 121 3.11 -21.88 -20.09
C GLY A 121 2.04 -22.42 -19.14
N VAL A 122 1.14 -21.59 -18.61
CA VAL A 122 0.00 -22.06 -17.79
C VAL A 122 -1.11 -22.58 -18.71
N GLU A 123 -1.57 -23.80 -18.43
CA GLU A 123 -2.50 -24.56 -19.28
C GLU A 123 -3.88 -24.79 -18.62
N VAL A 124 -4.10 -24.31 -17.40
CA VAL A 124 -5.41 -24.39 -16.73
C VAL A 124 -6.29 -23.21 -17.09
N PRO A 125 -7.62 -23.40 -17.26
CA PRO A 125 -8.51 -22.31 -17.65
C PRO A 125 -8.67 -21.26 -16.54
N SER A 126 -8.74 -21.69 -15.28
CA SER A 126 -9.05 -20.85 -14.11
C SER A 126 -8.27 -21.31 -12.87
N LEU A 127 -7.90 -20.35 -12.03
CA LEU A 127 -7.50 -20.55 -10.63
C LEU A 127 -8.43 -19.82 -9.65
N TYR A 128 -9.53 -19.24 -10.15
CA TYR A 128 -10.50 -18.51 -9.35
C TYR A 128 -11.36 -19.46 -8.51
N GLU A 129 -11.41 -19.21 -7.22
CA GLU A 129 -12.24 -19.92 -6.25
C GLU A 129 -13.19 -18.94 -5.55
N PRO A 130 -14.49 -18.87 -5.93
CA PRO A 130 -15.39 -17.80 -5.53
C PRO A 130 -15.48 -17.56 -4.01
N THR A 131 -15.47 -18.63 -3.22
CA THR A 131 -15.53 -18.55 -1.76
C THR A 131 -14.24 -17.99 -1.18
N LEU A 132 -13.08 -18.52 -1.59
CA LEU A 132 -11.77 -18.08 -1.08
C LEU A 132 -11.44 -16.67 -1.56
N ASP A 133 -11.76 -16.37 -2.82
CA ASP A 133 -11.35 -15.13 -3.48
C ASP A 133 -12.31 -13.96 -3.19
N SER A 134 -13.37 -14.21 -2.41
CA SER A 134 -14.14 -13.17 -1.74
C SER A 134 -13.36 -12.47 -0.61
N ILE A 135 -12.22 -13.04 -0.19
CA ILE A 135 -11.36 -12.53 0.87
C ILE A 135 -9.88 -12.76 0.49
N PHE A 136 -9.21 -11.73 0.00
CA PHE A 136 -7.75 -11.66 -0.03
C PHE A 136 -7.27 -10.89 1.20
N SER A 137 -6.23 -11.37 1.85
CA SER A 137 -5.52 -10.56 2.83
C SER A 137 -4.62 -9.56 2.10
N ILE A 138 -4.63 -8.30 2.55
CA ILE A 138 -3.90 -7.22 1.89
C ILE A 138 -3.03 -6.46 2.89
N ARG A 139 -1.80 -6.17 2.47
CA ARG A 139 -0.79 -5.40 3.22
C ARG A 139 -0.37 -4.20 2.41
N PHE A 140 -0.15 -3.11 3.13
CA PHE A 140 0.41 -1.89 2.60
C PHE A 140 1.78 -1.64 3.23
N GLN A 141 2.76 -1.36 2.39
CA GLN A 141 4.12 -1.04 2.79
C GLN A 141 4.74 -0.03 1.82
N THR A 142 5.83 0.61 2.24
CA THR A 142 6.48 1.61 1.40
C THR A 142 8.00 1.54 1.46
N VAL A 143 8.66 2.06 0.43
CA VAL A 143 10.12 2.06 0.30
C VAL A 143 10.58 3.45 -0.06
N PHE A 144 11.60 3.94 0.65
CA PHE A 144 12.34 5.14 0.28
C PHE A 144 13.64 4.71 -0.42
N LEU A 145 13.80 5.13 -1.67
CA LEU A 145 14.88 4.77 -2.56
C LEU A 145 15.83 5.96 -2.73
N PRO A 146 17.03 5.94 -2.13
CA PRO A 146 18.05 6.92 -2.43
C PRO A 146 18.40 6.83 -3.91
N VAL A 147 18.32 7.96 -4.63
CA VAL A 147 18.74 8.06 -6.03
C VAL A 147 19.82 9.13 -6.14
N GLY A 148 20.69 9.01 -7.14
CA GLY A 148 21.75 9.97 -7.37
C GLY A 148 21.22 11.38 -7.67
N ASP A 149 22.06 12.39 -7.49
CA ASP A 149 21.73 13.74 -7.93
C ASP A 149 21.56 13.79 -9.46
N VAL A 150 20.71 14.72 -9.91
CA VAL A 150 20.57 15.04 -11.33
C VAL A 150 21.95 15.48 -11.84
N GLN A 151 22.56 14.67 -12.69
CA GLN A 151 23.84 15.04 -13.28
C GLN A 151 23.65 16.30 -14.16
N PRO A 152 24.54 17.29 -14.10
CA PRO A 152 24.45 18.46 -14.98
C PRO A 152 24.33 18.04 -16.45
N GLY A 153 23.26 18.45 -17.13
CA GLY A 153 22.99 18.08 -18.52
C GLY A 153 22.27 16.75 -18.73
N ALA A 154 21.93 16.00 -17.68
CA ALA A 154 21.08 14.82 -17.81
C ALA A 154 19.67 15.23 -18.21
N THR A 155 19.15 14.61 -19.27
CA THR A 155 17.78 14.81 -19.76
C THR A 155 16.76 13.90 -19.07
N ALA A 156 17.22 12.83 -18.43
CA ALA A 156 16.38 11.88 -17.72
C ALA A 156 16.35 12.20 -16.21
N PRO A 157 15.19 12.05 -15.54
CA PRO A 157 15.14 12.14 -14.09
C PRO A 157 15.99 11.04 -13.42
N PRO A 158 16.49 11.27 -12.21
CA PRO A 158 17.20 10.24 -11.45
C PRO A 158 16.31 9.01 -11.23
N SER A 159 16.90 7.83 -11.40
CA SER A 159 16.20 6.57 -11.19
C SER A 159 17.12 5.51 -10.57
N THR A 160 16.52 4.45 -10.03
CA THR A 160 17.22 3.22 -9.65
C THR A 160 16.41 2.02 -10.12
N GLU A 161 17.09 0.89 -10.33
CA GLU A 161 16.47 -0.37 -10.74
C GLU A 161 16.48 -1.38 -9.61
N PHE A 162 15.38 -2.11 -9.45
CA PHE A 162 15.18 -3.05 -8.37
C PHE A 162 14.31 -4.24 -8.78
N CYS A 163 14.31 -5.28 -7.98
CA CYS A 163 13.41 -6.41 -8.10
C CYS A 163 12.94 -6.87 -6.71
N THR A 164 11.85 -7.63 -6.71
CA THR A 164 11.41 -8.35 -5.52
C THR A 164 12.02 -9.75 -5.52
N GLU A 165 12.51 -10.18 -4.38
CA GLU A 165 12.93 -11.56 -4.13
C GLU A 165 11.94 -12.20 -3.16
N VAL A 166 11.48 -13.40 -3.49
CA VAL A 166 10.54 -14.19 -2.69
C VAL A 166 11.21 -15.51 -2.32
N TYR A 167 11.10 -15.90 -1.06
CA TYR A 167 11.52 -17.20 -0.58
C TYR A 167 10.40 -17.83 0.24
N ASN A 168 9.73 -18.81 -0.36
CA ASN A 168 8.66 -19.56 0.29
C ASN A 168 9.22 -20.82 0.98
N TYR A 169 9.00 -20.95 2.29
CA TYR A 169 9.56 -22.04 3.09
C TYR A 169 8.99 -23.43 2.74
N GLN A 170 7.83 -23.48 2.09
CA GLN A 170 7.14 -24.72 1.75
C GLN A 170 7.37 -25.15 0.30
N THR A 171 8.00 -24.33 -0.53
CA THR A 171 8.36 -24.72 -1.90
C THR A 171 9.68 -25.49 -1.92
N ARG A 172 9.59 -26.80 -2.16
CA ARG A 172 10.75 -27.72 -2.21
C ARG A 172 11.12 -28.16 -3.63
N ASP A 173 10.19 -28.03 -4.56
CA ASP A 173 10.34 -28.42 -5.96
C ASP A 173 9.66 -27.34 -6.83
N ALA A 174 10.33 -26.90 -7.91
CA ALA A 174 9.78 -25.91 -8.83
C ALA A 174 8.58 -26.47 -9.62
N ALA A 175 8.48 -27.79 -9.80
CA ALA A 175 7.32 -28.43 -10.39
C ALA A 175 6.13 -28.56 -9.40
N ASP A 176 6.33 -28.25 -8.13
CA ASP A 176 5.34 -28.33 -7.06
C ASP A 176 5.37 -27.08 -6.15
N PRO A 177 5.21 -25.88 -6.77
CA PRO A 177 5.34 -24.60 -6.08
C PRO A 177 4.22 -24.40 -5.07
N LYS A 178 4.48 -23.65 -3.99
CA LYS A 178 3.44 -23.31 -3.02
C LYS A 178 2.50 -22.21 -3.53
N ASN A 179 3.00 -21.28 -4.35
CA ASN A 179 2.20 -20.19 -4.91
C ASN A 179 2.49 -19.95 -6.39
N VAL A 180 1.46 -19.47 -7.10
CA VAL A 180 1.64 -18.59 -8.26
C VAL A 180 1.88 -17.17 -7.73
N LEU A 181 2.85 -16.48 -8.33
CA LEU A 181 3.22 -15.11 -8.01
C LEU A 181 2.79 -14.19 -9.15
N LEU A 182 1.94 -13.20 -8.86
CA LEU A 182 1.61 -12.14 -9.81
C LEU A 182 2.29 -10.84 -9.38
N LEU A 183 3.08 -10.26 -10.28
CA LEU A 183 3.70 -8.95 -10.13
C LEU A 183 2.90 -7.93 -10.94
N ALA A 184 2.11 -7.09 -10.26
CA ALA A 184 1.28 -6.08 -10.89
C ALA A 184 1.90 -4.69 -10.76
N THR A 185 1.90 -3.94 -11.86
CA THR A 185 2.34 -2.55 -11.93
C THR A 185 1.39 -1.76 -12.85
N PRO A 186 1.46 -0.42 -12.88
CA PRO A 186 0.72 0.39 -13.85
C PRO A 186 0.98 0.02 -15.32
N GLN A 187 2.12 -0.62 -15.62
CA GLN A 187 2.49 -1.03 -16.99
C GLN A 187 2.07 -2.45 -17.35
N GLY A 188 1.39 -3.16 -16.46
CA GLY A 188 0.91 -4.51 -16.73
C GLY A 188 1.16 -5.48 -15.58
N LEU A 189 1.00 -6.76 -15.89
CA LEU A 189 1.06 -7.86 -14.94
C LEU A 189 2.01 -8.95 -15.44
N SER A 190 2.78 -9.54 -14.52
CA SER A 190 3.70 -10.63 -14.81
C SER A 190 3.39 -11.83 -13.93
N LEU A 191 3.41 -13.04 -14.49
CA LEU A 191 3.16 -14.28 -13.76
C LEU A 191 4.44 -15.09 -13.64
N GLN A 192 4.81 -15.43 -12.41
CA GLN A 192 5.86 -16.38 -12.04
C GLN A 192 5.27 -17.37 -11.02
N GLN A 193 6.10 -18.26 -10.49
CA GLN A 193 5.73 -19.20 -9.44
C GLN A 193 6.87 -19.25 -8.42
N ASP A 194 6.58 -19.75 -7.22
CA ASP A 194 7.64 -20.07 -6.29
C ASP A 194 8.63 -21.09 -6.88
N ALA A 195 9.86 -21.03 -6.42
CA ALA A 195 10.90 -22.01 -6.73
C ALA A 195 11.62 -22.40 -5.43
N PRO A 196 12.35 -23.54 -5.40
CA PRO A 196 13.18 -23.89 -4.26
C PRO A 196 14.23 -22.81 -4.00
N GLY A 197 14.32 -22.36 -2.75
CA GLY A 197 15.23 -21.26 -2.41
C GLY A 197 14.71 -19.90 -2.83
N ARG A 198 15.60 -18.91 -2.84
CA ARG A 198 15.25 -17.51 -3.12
C ARG A 198 15.07 -17.30 -4.62
N GLY A 199 13.92 -16.76 -5.02
CA GLY A 199 13.60 -16.45 -6.41
C GLY A 199 13.34 -14.95 -6.62
N LYS A 200 14.00 -14.35 -7.62
CA LYS A 200 13.68 -12.99 -8.05
C LYS A 200 12.44 -12.99 -8.94
N VAL A 201 11.57 -12.02 -8.73
CA VAL A 201 10.33 -11.79 -9.46
C VAL A 201 10.51 -10.55 -10.34
N PHE A 202 10.56 -10.78 -11.65
CA PHE A 202 10.75 -9.74 -12.67
C PHE A 202 9.46 -9.34 -13.38
N PHE A 203 9.48 -8.17 -14.04
CA PHE A 203 8.43 -7.74 -14.95
C PHE A 203 8.57 -8.41 -16.33
N HIS A 204 7.47 -8.78 -16.98
CA HIS A 204 7.45 -9.53 -18.23
C HIS A 204 7.01 -8.67 -19.41
N SER A 205 7.64 -8.89 -20.56
CA SER A 205 7.16 -8.46 -21.87
C SER A 205 7.31 -9.62 -22.84
N VAL A 206 6.31 -9.81 -23.71
CA VAL A 206 6.38 -10.82 -24.77
C VAL A 206 6.73 -10.14 -26.08
N ASP A 207 7.69 -10.69 -26.83
CA ASP A 207 8.04 -10.16 -28.14
C ASP A 207 7.18 -10.79 -29.26
N PRO A 208 7.27 -10.32 -30.52
CA PRO A 208 6.49 -10.88 -31.62
C PRO A 208 6.77 -12.37 -31.92
N THR A 209 7.87 -12.93 -31.44
CA THR A 209 8.19 -14.37 -31.57
C THR A 209 7.53 -15.22 -30.48
N GLY A 210 6.94 -14.58 -29.47
CA GLY A 210 6.38 -15.25 -28.29
C GLY A 210 7.41 -15.48 -27.18
N ALA A 211 8.65 -14.98 -27.32
CA ALA A 211 9.65 -15.11 -26.26
C ALA A 211 9.34 -14.15 -25.10
N VAL A 212 9.45 -14.67 -23.88
CA VAL A 212 9.17 -13.90 -22.65
C VAL A 212 10.46 -13.28 -22.15
N HIS A 213 10.53 -11.95 -22.17
CA HIS A 213 11.67 -11.19 -21.65
C HIS A 213 11.37 -10.73 -20.23
N ARG A 214 12.32 -10.93 -19.32
CA ARG A 214 12.23 -10.47 -17.93
C ARG A 214 12.99 -9.18 -17.74
N TYR A 215 12.44 -8.26 -16.97
CA TYR A 215 12.97 -6.92 -16.74
C TYR A 215 13.02 -6.59 -15.26
N TRP A 216 14.06 -5.85 -14.89
CA TRP A 216 14.07 -5.11 -13.63
C TRP A 216 12.94 -4.09 -13.61
N LEU A 217 12.45 -3.77 -12.42
CA LEU A 217 11.61 -2.59 -12.23
C LEU A 217 12.52 -1.37 -12.07
N GLU A 218 12.09 -0.23 -12.56
CA GLU A 218 12.76 1.05 -12.42
C GLU A 218 11.86 2.01 -11.64
N ALA A 219 12.44 2.69 -10.66
CA ALA A 219 11.81 3.78 -9.92
C ALA A 219 12.42 5.11 -10.36
N GLU A 220 11.74 5.86 -11.22
CA GLU A 220 12.14 7.19 -11.68
C GLU A 220 11.54 8.29 -10.79
N LYS A 221 12.31 9.33 -10.43
CA LYS A 221 11.77 10.50 -9.71
C LYS A 221 10.62 11.15 -10.50
N SER A 222 9.52 11.47 -9.82
CA SER A 222 8.48 12.37 -10.33
C SER A 222 8.44 13.68 -9.55
N GLU A 223 7.52 14.58 -9.91
CA GLU A 223 7.24 15.80 -9.14
C GLU A 223 6.07 15.62 -8.14
N LYS A 224 5.48 14.42 -8.05
CA LYS A 224 4.38 14.17 -7.11
C LYS A 224 4.94 13.95 -5.70
N GLN A 225 4.22 14.45 -4.71
CA GLN A 225 4.62 14.38 -3.30
C GLN A 225 4.47 12.95 -2.74
N VAL A 226 5.04 12.74 -1.54
CA VAL A 226 4.88 11.50 -0.77
C VAL A 226 3.45 11.39 -0.22
N GLY A 227 2.84 10.21 -0.37
CA GLY A 227 1.48 9.91 0.07
C GLY A 227 0.36 10.37 -0.89
N GLY A 228 -0.84 9.83 -0.70
CA GLY A 228 -2.05 10.21 -1.43
C GLY A 228 -2.16 9.67 -2.85
N ALA A 229 -3.14 10.17 -3.61
CA ALA A 229 -3.35 9.81 -5.01
C ALA A 229 -2.42 10.60 -5.94
N GLN A 230 -1.94 9.96 -7.01
CA GLN A 230 -1.11 10.60 -8.03
C GLN A 230 -2.00 10.98 -9.22
N VAL A 231 -2.45 12.23 -9.24
CA VAL A 231 -3.19 12.79 -10.38
C VAL A 231 -2.20 13.47 -11.32
N GLU A 232 -2.20 13.05 -12.58
CA GLU A 232 -1.34 13.60 -13.63
C GLU A 232 -2.14 14.50 -14.56
N THR A 233 -1.50 15.55 -15.07
CA THR A 233 -2.01 16.26 -16.24
C THR A 233 -1.91 15.38 -17.47
N LYS A 234 -2.67 15.71 -18.52
CA LYS A 234 -2.61 14.98 -19.78
C LYS A 234 -1.20 15.04 -20.38
N GLU A 235 -0.55 16.20 -20.28
CA GLU A 235 0.79 16.47 -20.78
C GLU A 235 1.84 15.66 -20.02
N GLU A 236 1.72 15.56 -18.69
CA GLU A 236 2.59 14.71 -17.86
C GLU A 236 2.48 13.24 -18.25
N ALA A 237 1.24 12.73 -18.37
CA ALA A 237 0.99 11.34 -18.75
C ALA A 237 1.51 11.04 -20.17
N LEU A 238 1.26 11.94 -21.12
CA LEU A 238 1.80 11.89 -22.48
C LEU A 238 3.32 11.82 -22.50
N ALA A 239 3.97 12.73 -21.76
CA ALA A 239 5.42 12.81 -21.71
C ALA A 239 6.04 11.57 -21.05
N ALA A 240 5.43 11.06 -19.98
CA ALA A 240 5.86 9.82 -19.32
C ALA A 240 5.72 8.62 -20.26
N ALA A 241 4.57 8.48 -20.92
CA ALA A 241 4.31 7.38 -21.83
C ALA A 241 5.20 7.43 -23.08
N ALA A 242 5.52 8.63 -23.60
CA ALA A 242 6.46 8.80 -24.71
C ALA A 242 7.89 8.34 -24.36
N ARG A 243 8.27 8.38 -23.07
CA ARG A 243 9.51 7.80 -22.55
C ARG A 243 9.41 6.31 -22.20
N GLY A 244 8.26 5.68 -22.46
CA GLY A 244 7.98 4.29 -22.08
C GLY A 244 7.83 4.08 -20.57
N LYS A 245 7.46 5.13 -19.82
CA LYS A 245 7.27 5.06 -18.36
C LYS A 245 5.80 4.86 -18.00
N ALA A 246 5.56 4.34 -16.80
CA ALA A 246 4.24 4.17 -16.23
C ALA A 246 3.47 5.49 -16.17
N THR A 247 2.16 5.46 -16.40
CA THR A 247 1.24 6.58 -16.10
C THR A 247 0.37 6.22 -14.90
N ALA A 248 -0.20 7.21 -14.24
CA ALA A 248 -1.14 6.99 -13.15
C ALA A 248 -2.38 6.25 -13.66
N VAL A 249 -2.69 5.12 -13.04
CA VAL A 249 -3.87 4.30 -13.35
C VAL A 249 -4.52 3.86 -12.04
N ARG A 250 -5.77 3.44 -12.08
CA ARG A 250 -6.38 2.77 -10.93
C ARG A 250 -5.81 1.36 -10.84
N ILE A 251 -5.04 1.09 -9.80
CA ILE A 251 -4.41 -0.20 -9.52
C ILE A 251 -4.55 -0.52 -8.04
N GLY A 252 -4.87 -1.76 -7.71
CA GLY A 252 -5.19 -2.18 -6.35
C GLY A 252 -6.65 -1.94 -5.96
N PRO A 253 -7.00 -2.00 -4.65
CA PRO A 253 -8.32 -1.65 -4.16
C PRO A 253 -8.71 -0.22 -4.55
N SER A 254 -10.01 0.02 -4.70
CA SER A 254 -10.54 1.34 -5.10
C SER A 254 -10.10 2.50 -4.20
N SER A 255 -9.85 2.24 -2.92
CA SER A 255 -9.32 3.18 -1.92
C SER A 255 -7.96 3.77 -2.25
N MET A 256 -7.16 3.09 -3.09
CA MET A 256 -5.84 3.59 -3.49
C MET A 256 -5.90 4.75 -4.49
N GLY A 257 -7.04 4.96 -5.16
CA GLY A 257 -7.15 5.96 -6.21
C GLY A 257 -6.28 5.63 -7.43
N THR A 258 -5.85 6.65 -8.16
CA THR A 258 -4.90 6.51 -9.28
C THR A 258 -3.47 6.61 -8.77
N ARG A 259 -2.63 5.63 -9.14
CA ARG A 259 -1.21 5.59 -8.75
C ARG A 259 -0.30 5.15 -9.89
N PHE A 260 0.92 5.68 -9.92
CA PHE A 260 2.01 5.16 -10.76
C PHE A 260 3.19 4.60 -9.93
N ASN A 261 3.14 4.78 -8.62
CA ASN A 261 4.24 4.47 -7.71
C ASN A 261 4.08 3.13 -6.98
N VAL A 262 3.33 2.22 -7.59
CA VAL A 262 2.86 0.99 -6.95
C VAL A 262 3.42 -0.22 -7.66
N GLN A 263 3.81 -1.19 -6.85
CA GLN A 263 3.93 -2.59 -7.22
C GLN A 263 3.03 -3.42 -6.30
N MET A 264 2.29 -4.37 -6.84
CA MET A 264 1.62 -5.39 -6.03
C MET A 264 2.25 -6.75 -6.29
N LEU A 265 2.62 -7.45 -5.22
CA LEU A 265 2.94 -8.87 -5.26
C LEU A 265 1.71 -9.64 -4.76
N ILE A 266 1.15 -10.48 -5.61
CA ILE A 266 -0.03 -11.29 -5.29
C ILE A 266 0.39 -12.75 -5.23
N GLN A 267 0.13 -13.41 -4.11
CA GLN A 267 0.40 -14.83 -3.94
C GLN A 267 -0.92 -15.59 -3.99
N VAL A 268 -1.03 -16.52 -4.93
CA VAL A 268 -2.19 -17.39 -5.11
C VAL A 268 -1.79 -18.81 -4.73
N PRO A 269 -2.22 -19.30 -3.56
CA PRO A 269 -1.79 -20.61 -3.06
C PRO A 269 -2.20 -21.77 -3.97
N LEU A 270 -1.25 -22.66 -4.20
CA LEU A 270 -1.41 -23.88 -4.96
C LEU A 270 -1.39 -25.10 -4.05
N LYS A 271 -2.14 -26.11 -4.48
CA LYS A 271 -2.15 -27.43 -3.85
C LYS A 271 -0.84 -28.12 -4.17
N GLN A 272 -0.09 -28.45 -3.12
CA GLN A 272 1.15 -29.20 -3.25
C GLN A 272 0.90 -30.70 -3.17
N ARG A 273 1.79 -31.51 -3.76
CA ARG A 273 1.75 -32.96 -3.57
C ARG A 273 1.95 -33.30 -2.09
N PRO A 274 1.26 -34.33 -1.56
CA PRO A 274 1.54 -34.82 -0.22
C PRO A 274 3.03 -35.15 -0.10
N PRO A 275 3.69 -34.82 1.03
CA PRO A 275 5.05 -35.26 1.24
C PRO A 275 5.09 -36.79 1.14
N PRO A 276 6.15 -37.38 0.56
CA PRO A 276 6.29 -38.83 0.54
C PRO A 276 6.14 -39.32 1.98
N ALA A 277 5.29 -40.32 2.18
CA ALA A 277 5.12 -40.92 3.49
C ALA A 277 6.52 -41.21 4.02
N ARG A 278 6.91 -40.60 5.15
CA ARG A 278 8.17 -40.96 5.80
C ARG A 278 8.03 -42.45 6.00
N ALA A 279 8.77 -43.25 5.22
CA ALA A 279 8.93 -44.65 5.51
C ALA A 279 9.34 -44.62 6.97
N SER A 280 8.44 -45.03 7.85
CA SER A 280 8.78 -45.24 9.24
C SER A 280 9.89 -46.25 9.08
N SER A 281 11.13 -45.77 9.16
CA SER A 281 12.29 -46.60 9.24
C SER A 281 11.98 -47.37 10.49
N GLY A 282 11.42 -48.56 10.28
CA GLY A 282 11.31 -49.56 11.29
C GLY A 282 12.75 -49.72 11.69
N PHE A 283 13.13 -49.00 12.75
CA PHE A 283 13.81 -49.62 13.84
C PHE A 283 12.98 -50.85 14.15
N GLY A 284 13.22 -51.88 13.35
CA GLY A 284 12.88 -53.23 13.67
C GLY A 284 13.50 -53.38 15.04
N ALA A 285 12.61 -53.42 16.02
CA ALA A 285 12.86 -54.13 17.24
C ALA A 285 13.09 -55.60 16.84
N SER A 286 14.24 -55.87 16.22
CA SER A 286 14.77 -57.20 16.03
C SER A 286 15.27 -57.64 17.40
N GLY A 287 14.34 -58.20 18.17
CA GLY A 287 14.59 -59.37 18.99
C GLY A 287 15.81 -59.34 19.90
N GLY A 288 15.71 -58.60 21.01
CA GLY A 288 16.35 -58.96 22.27
C GLY A 288 15.33 -59.63 23.19
N ARG A 289 15.10 -60.94 22.99
CA ARG A 289 14.29 -61.81 23.85
C ARG A 289 14.94 -61.89 25.25
N GLY A 290 14.20 -61.57 26.31
CA GLY A 290 14.52 -62.06 27.66
C GLY A 290 14.16 -61.09 28.79
N GLY A 291 13.02 -61.34 29.45
CA GLY A 291 12.71 -60.65 30.71
C GLY A 291 11.23 -60.64 31.06
N ARG A 292 10.71 -61.76 31.55
CA ARG A 292 9.45 -61.82 32.30
C ARG A 292 9.51 -60.87 33.49
N GLY A 293 8.47 -60.07 33.72
CA GLY A 293 8.24 -59.46 35.03
C GLY A 293 7.28 -58.29 35.06
N GLY A 294 6.02 -58.59 35.38
CA GLY A 294 5.27 -57.81 36.38
C GLY A 294 4.61 -56.49 35.97
N GLY A 295 3.27 -56.52 35.96
CA GLY A 295 2.51 -55.65 36.86
C GLY A 295 2.07 -54.28 36.32
N GLY A 296 0.81 -54.26 35.87
CA GLY A 296 -0.19 -53.21 36.13
C GLY A 296 0.27 -51.77 36.32
N GLY A 297 -0.01 -50.93 35.32
CA GLY A 297 0.04 -49.48 35.44
C GLY A 297 -0.88 -48.83 34.41
N PHE A 298 -2.15 -48.69 34.76
CA PHE A 298 -3.09 -47.77 34.11
C PHE A 298 -2.55 -46.33 34.28
N PHE A 299 -1.98 -45.76 33.22
CA PHE A 299 -1.86 -44.31 33.08
C PHE A 299 -2.25 -43.93 31.65
N GLY A 300 -3.44 -43.35 31.52
CA GLY A 300 -3.86 -42.63 30.33
C GLY A 300 -3.01 -41.37 30.21
N GLY A 301 -2.30 -41.26 29.09
CA GLY A 301 -1.44 -40.12 28.79
C GLY A 301 -1.24 -39.95 27.30
N TRP A 302 -1.90 -38.93 26.74
CA TRP A 302 -1.38 -38.02 25.72
C TRP A 302 -0.93 -38.60 24.37
N GLY A 303 -1.66 -38.19 23.33
CA GLY A 303 -1.27 -38.35 21.92
C GLY A 303 -1.69 -37.14 21.08
N SER A 304 -1.38 -35.93 21.54
CA SER A 304 -1.36 -34.76 20.66
C SER A 304 -0.25 -34.96 19.64
N ALA A 305 -0.62 -35.05 18.36
CA ALA A 305 0.30 -35.09 17.24
C ALA A 305 1.05 -33.76 17.14
N ALA A 306 2.13 -33.63 17.90
CA ALA A 306 3.15 -32.62 17.68
C ALA A 306 3.85 -32.94 16.37
N ALA A 307 3.57 -32.13 15.35
CA ALA A 307 4.38 -32.05 14.15
C ALA A 307 5.85 -31.89 14.58
N SER A 308 6.67 -32.87 14.25
CA SER A 308 8.08 -32.89 14.58
C SER A 308 8.75 -31.70 13.88
N SER A 309 9.05 -30.67 14.67
CA SER A 309 9.96 -29.59 14.31
C SER A 309 11.29 -30.20 13.87
N ALA A 310 11.59 -30.13 12.58
CA ALA A 310 12.97 -30.21 12.12
C ALA A 310 13.72 -28.97 12.67
N PRO A 311 14.97 -29.10 13.14
CA PRO A 311 15.70 -27.99 13.73
C PRO A 311 16.03 -26.93 12.66
N ALA A 312 15.37 -25.78 12.75
CA ALA A 312 15.66 -24.58 11.96
C ALA A 312 16.79 -23.74 12.59
N ASN A 313 17.85 -24.38 13.09
CA ASN A 313 18.86 -23.70 13.92
C ASN A 313 20.12 -23.21 13.19
N ASP A 314 20.26 -23.39 11.87
CA ASP A 314 21.49 -22.99 11.14
C ASP A 314 21.38 -21.71 10.30
N CYS A 315 20.36 -20.85 10.51
CA CYS A 315 20.26 -19.58 9.77
C CYS A 315 19.78 -18.36 10.58
N MET A 316 19.86 -18.42 11.92
CA MET A 316 19.46 -17.32 12.82
C MET A 316 20.66 -16.53 13.40
N SER A 317 21.90 -16.96 13.18
CA SER A 317 23.10 -16.41 13.84
C SER A 317 23.72 -15.16 13.16
N ASP A 318 23.34 -14.80 11.94
CA ASP A 318 24.01 -13.69 11.21
C ASP A 318 23.39 -12.29 11.43
N LEU A 319 22.40 -12.16 12.32
CA LEU A 319 21.71 -10.87 12.57
C LEU A 319 22.11 -10.16 13.88
N PHE A 320 22.99 -10.76 14.69
CA PHE A 320 23.62 -10.08 15.83
C PHE A 320 25.11 -10.38 15.83
N GLY A 321 25.92 -9.44 15.33
CA GLY A 321 27.38 -9.52 15.38
C GLY A 321 27.88 -9.49 16.82
N ALA A 322 28.08 -10.66 17.41
CA ALA A 322 28.99 -10.86 18.52
C ALA A 322 30.40 -11.10 17.95
N PRO A 323 31.46 -10.42 18.46
CA PRO A 323 32.81 -10.68 17.99
C PRO A 323 33.24 -12.12 18.34
N ALA A 324 33.81 -12.81 17.35
CA ALA A 324 34.34 -14.17 17.53
C ALA A 324 35.50 -14.19 18.56
N PRO A 325 35.62 -15.24 19.38
CA PRO A 325 36.74 -15.40 20.29
C PRO A 325 38.02 -15.68 19.49
N ALA A 326 39.04 -14.84 19.68
CA ALA A 326 40.36 -15.03 19.12
C ALA A 326 41.00 -16.33 19.65
N ALA A 327 41.50 -17.14 18.72
CA ALA A 327 42.29 -18.33 19.01
C ALA A 327 43.57 -17.95 19.78
N ALA A 328 43.86 -18.73 20.82
CA ALA A 328 45.06 -18.59 21.63
C ALA A 328 46.32 -18.97 20.81
N CYS A 329 47.18 -17.98 20.57
CA CYS A 329 48.59 -18.20 20.26
C CYS A 329 49.42 -18.07 21.56
N PRO A 330 50.43 -18.93 21.78
CA PRO A 330 51.25 -18.90 22.99
C PRO A 330 52.19 -17.67 22.99
N GLN A 331 52.16 -16.91 24.07
CA GLN A 331 53.07 -15.79 24.33
C GLN A 331 54.44 -16.32 24.81
N PRO A 332 55.56 -15.83 24.26
CA PRO A 332 56.85 -15.91 24.94
C PRO A 332 56.94 -14.81 26.01
N GLN A 333 57.44 -15.19 27.18
CA GLN A 333 57.71 -14.29 28.29
C GLN A 333 58.92 -13.41 27.94
N SER A 334 58.72 -12.09 27.88
CA SER A 334 59.81 -11.13 27.99
C SER A 334 59.38 -9.91 28.80
N SER A 335 59.99 -9.78 29.97
CA SER A 335 60.05 -8.61 30.83
C SER A 335 60.42 -7.34 30.07
N SER A 336 59.71 -6.22 30.29
CA SER A 336 60.29 -4.87 30.37
C SER A 336 59.27 -3.76 30.63
N PHE A 337 59.57 -2.99 31.69
CA PHE A 337 59.36 -1.56 31.92
C PHE A 337 57.99 -0.92 31.70
N CYS A 338 57.30 -0.67 32.82
CA CYS A 338 56.18 0.25 32.95
C CYS A 338 56.66 1.72 32.79
N PHE A 339 56.35 2.35 31.67
CA PHE A 339 56.21 3.81 31.59
C PHE A 339 54.73 4.17 31.66
N ALA A 340 54.31 4.74 32.79
CA ALA A 340 52.98 5.31 32.96
C ALA A 340 52.88 6.62 32.14
N ALA A 341 52.43 6.50 30.89
CA ALA A 341 51.99 7.65 30.10
C ALA A 341 50.53 7.93 30.42
N ALA A 342 50.24 9.12 30.94
CA ALA A 342 48.89 9.59 31.20
C ALA A 342 48.04 9.52 29.92
N ALA A 343 46.94 8.77 29.97
CA ALA A 343 45.99 8.69 28.88
C ALA A 343 45.45 10.10 28.59
N PRO A 344 45.48 10.59 27.33
CA PRO A 344 44.87 11.87 26.99
C PRO A 344 43.37 11.81 27.31
N PRO A 345 42.77 12.91 27.80
CA PRO A 345 41.34 12.95 28.07
C PRO A 345 40.59 12.55 26.80
N ALA A 346 39.62 11.64 26.95
CA ALA A 346 38.74 11.20 25.88
C ALA A 346 38.16 12.44 25.18
N ARG A 347 38.74 12.81 24.04
CA ARG A 347 38.25 13.93 23.22
C ARG A 347 36.82 13.58 22.89
N GLY A 348 35.88 14.41 23.35
CA GLY A 348 34.45 14.26 23.13
C GLY A 348 34.21 13.81 21.70
N GLY A 349 33.58 12.63 21.56
CA GLY A 349 33.36 12.01 20.27
C GLY A 349 32.75 13.02 19.33
N PHE A 350 33.43 13.30 18.21
CA PHE A 350 32.90 14.17 17.17
C PHE A 350 31.49 13.69 16.85
N GLY A 351 30.49 14.49 17.26
CA GLY A 351 29.09 14.16 17.04
C GLY A 351 28.90 13.88 15.57
N LYS A 352 28.46 12.67 15.24
CA LYS A 352 28.21 12.26 13.86
C LYS A 352 27.22 13.26 13.28
N MET A 353 27.67 14.10 12.35
CA MET A 353 26.78 15.08 11.72
C MET A 353 25.58 14.32 11.11
N PRO A 354 24.35 14.79 11.34
CA PRO A 354 23.18 14.16 10.73
C PRO A 354 23.33 14.18 9.20
N ALA A 355 22.86 13.13 8.54
CA ALA A 355 22.80 13.08 7.10
C ALA A 355 21.98 14.28 6.56
N PRO A 356 22.35 14.86 5.41
CA PRO A 356 21.55 15.92 4.80
C PRO A 356 20.15 15.40 4.50
N VAL A 357 19.14 16.25 4.71
CA VAL A 357 17.76 15.94 4.34
C VAL A 357 17.60 16.17 2.85
N GLY A 358 17.21 15.12 2.14
CA GLY A 358 16.94 15.13 0.71
C GLY A 358 15.48 15.49 0.38
N THR A 359 15.19 15.53 -0.91
CA THR A 359 13.81 15.73 -1.42
C THR A 359 13.18 14.38 -1.75
N SER A 360 12.04 14.08 -1.13
CA SER A 360 11.29 12.84 -1.39
C SER A 360 10.14 13.05 -2.36
N ASN A 361 9.96 12.15 -3.32
CA ASN A 361 8.88 12.20 -4.32
C ASN A 361 8.29 10.82 -4.57
N ALA A 362 7.03 10.73 -5.01
CA ALA A 362 6.48 9.49 -5.54
C ALA A 362 7.32 9.01 -6.74
N ALA A 363 7.80 7.77 -6.67
CA ALA A 363 8.58 7.19 -7.75
C ALA A 363 7.67 6.65 -8.85
N ARG A 364 8.01 6.84 -10.11
CA ARG A 364 7.32 6.21 -11.23
C ARG A 364 7.87 4.80 -11.44
N VAL A 365 7.08 3.79 -11.07
CA VAL A 365 7.48 2.38 -11.17
C VAL A 365 7.20 1.85 -12.56
N SER A 366 8.26 1.63 -13.34
CA SER A 366 8.19 1.24 -14.75
C SER A 366 9.06 0.01 -15.04
N ARG A 367 8.96 -0.52 -16.26
CA ARG A 367 9.87 -1.50 -16.83
C ARG A 367 11.23 -0.85 -17.04
N GLY A 368 12.24 -1.37 -16.36
CA GLY A 368 13.64 -1.01 -16.52
C GLY A 368 14.32 -1.86 -17.60
N THR A 369 15.57 -2.22 -17.32
CA THR A 369 16.43 -2.99 -18.21
C THR A 369 16.10 -4.46 -18.22
N LYS A 370 16.36 -5.10 -19.37
CA LYS A 370 16.18 -6.54 -19.56
C LYS A 370 17.22 -7.30 -18.74
N GLU A 371 16.75 -8.30 -18.00
CA GLU A 371 17.57 -9.30 -17.31
C GLU A 371 17.89 -10.45 -18.28
N ASP A 372 16.87 -11.18 -18.75
CA ASP A 372 17.05 -12.36 -19.59
C ASP A 372 15.79 -12.73 -20.40
N VAL A 373 15.81 -13.92 -21.00
CA VAL A 373 14.67 -14.57 -21.68
C VAL A 373 14.28 -15.79 -20.86
N TRP A 374 13.00 -15.88 -20.48
CA TRP A 374 12.49 -16.89 -19.57
C TRP A 374 11.67 -17.96 -20.27
N GLY A 375 11.86 -19.22 -19.86
CA GLY A 375 11.22 -20.39 -20.47
C GLY A 375 9.82 -20.72 -19.97
N GLY A 376 9.24 -19.90 -19.08
CA GLY A 376 7.93 -20.14 -18.48
C GLY A 376 7.98 -20.89 -17.15
N VAL A 377 6.79 -21.17 -16.61
CA VAL A 377 6.61 -21.88 -15.34
C VAL A 377 6.94 -23.37 -15.47
N ALA A 378 7.46 -23.98 -14.40
CA ALA A 378 7.70 -25.41 -14.38
C ALA A 378 6.40 -26.20 -14.11
N ASN A 379 5.50 -25.68 -13.26
CA ASN A 379 4.16 -26.26 -13.10
C ASN A 379 3.18 -25.64 -14.10
N ARG A 380 2.98 -26.33 -15.23
CA ARG A 380 2.07 -25.88 -16.29
C ARG A 380 0.60 -26.07 -15.97
N ARG A 381 0.27 -26.99 -15.06
CA ARG A 381 -1.11 -27.33 -14.70
C ARG A 381 -1.35 -27.15 -13.21
N PRO A 382 -1.18 -25.93 -12.67
CA PRO A 382 -1.34 -25.67 -11.25
C PRO A 382 -2.79 -25.92 -10.80
N GLU A 383 -2.96 -26.48 -9.60
CA GLU A 383 -4.26 -26.66 -8.95
C GLU A 383 -4.35 -25.69 -7.76
N ARG A 384 -5.43 -24.93 -7.65
CA ARG A 384 -5.66 -24.00 -6.54
C ARG A 384 -5.76 -24.77 -5.22
N ASP A 385 -5.09 -24.29 -4.17
CA ASP A 385 -5.27 -24.85 -2.82
C ASP A 385 -6.66 -24.46 -2.28
N PRO A 386 -7.58 -25.42 -2.03
CA PRO A 386 -8.95 -25.11 -1.60
C PRO A 386 -9.02 -24.65 -0.13
N SER A 387 -7.92 -24.70 0.61
CA SER A 387 -7.89 -24.37 2.04
C SER A 387 -7.30 -22.99 2.35
N GLN A 388 -6.74 -22.29 1.36
CA GLN A 388 -5.95 -21.08 1.58
C GLN A 388 -6.42 -19.96 0.65
N HIS A 389 -6.78 -18.82 1.22
CA HIS A 389 -7.03 -17.61 0.44
C HIS A 389 -5.72 -16.97 -0.04
N GLY A 390 -5.77 -16.10 -1.05
CA GLY A 390 -4.57 -15.43 -1.54
C GLY A 390 -4.17 -14.19 -0.74
N THR A 391 -2.96 -13.68 -0.99
CA THR A 391 -2.45 -12.45 -0.39
C THR A 391 -2.09 -11.41 -1.42
N ILE A 392 -2.15 -10.15 -1.01
CA ILE A 392 -1.73 -8.99 -1.79
C ILE A 392 -0.79 -8.16 -0.93
N THR A 393 0.41 -7.91 -1.42
CA THR A 393 1.36 -6.99 -0.81
C THR A 393 1.52 -5.80 -1.73
N VAL A 394 0.95 -4.66 -1.33
CA VAL A 394 1.05 -3.39 -2.04
C VAL A 394 2.26 -2.63 -1.52
N THR A 395 3.24 -2.39 -2.40
CA THR A 395 4.44 -1.62 -2.10
C THR A 395 4.39 -0.29 -2.86
N MET A 396 4.43 0.81 -2.12
CA MET A 396 4.58 2.17 -2.65
C MET A 396 6.04 2.58 -2.66
N TYR A 397 6.46 3.28 -3.70
CA TYR A 397 7.85 3.69 -3.88
C TYR A 397 7.99 5.21 -3.87
N TYR A 398 8.98 5.69 -3.12
CA TYR A 398 9.37 7.09 -3.04
C TYR A 398 10.87 7.22 -3.34
N THR A 399 11.25 8.09 -4.27
CA THR A 399 12.67 8.44 -4.51
C THR A 399 13.13 9.51 -3.53
N VAL A 400 14.39 9.50 -3.13
CA VAL A 400 15.03 10.52 -2.30
C VAL A 400 16.30 11.03 -2.98
N VAL A 401 16.33 12.30 -3.37
CA VAL A 401 17.50 12.95 -4.01
C VAL A 401 18.26 13.78 -2.97
N GLY A 402 19.59 13.71 -2.98
CA GLY A 402 20.45 14.62 -2.22
C GLY A 402 20.51 14.37 -0.70
N GLY A 403 20.05 13.20 -0.22
CA GLY A 403 20.08 12.91 1.22
C GLY A 403 19.17 11.78 1.68
N VAL A 404 18.68 11.90 2.92
CA VAL A 404 17.70 11.01 3.55
C VAL A 404 16.30 11.66 3.56
N PRO A 405 15.19 10.91 3.63
CA PRO A 405 13.86 11.52 3.63
C PRO A 405 13.65 12.39 4.88
N SER A 406 12.85 13.44 4.75
CA SER A 406 12.44 14.26 5.89
C SER A 406 11.52 13.47 6.83
N ALA A 407 11.48 13.84 8.11
CA ALA A 407 10.55 13.22 9.06
C ALA A 407 9.08 13.44 8.64
N GLU A 408 8.78 14.58 8.01
CA GLU A 408 7.45 14.92 7.50
C GLU A 408 7.04 14.03 6.31
N ASP A 409 7.98 13.71 5.40
CA ASP A 409 7.74 12.75 4.32
C ASP A 409 7.43 11.36 4.86
N VAL A 410 8.20 10.90 5.85
CA VAL A 410 7.98 9.58 6.47
C VAL A 410 6.63 9.55 7.18
N ASP A 411 6.24 10.61 7.89
CA ASP A 411 4.93 10.73 8.52
C ASP A 411 3.78 10.73 7.48
N ARG A 412 3.92 11.46 6.36
CA ARG A 412 2.96 11.40 5.25
C ARG A 412 2.80 9.98 4.71
N ALA A 413 3.91 9.27 4.54
CA ALA A 413 3.88 7.88 4.08
C ALA A 413 3.18 6.97 5.10
N CYS A 414 3.47 7.10 6.40
CA CYS A 414 2.78 6.36 7.45
C CYS A 414 1.28 6.65 7.49
N ARG A 415 0.87 7.92 7.34
CA ARG A 415 -0.55 8.31 7.27
C ARG A 415 -1.26 7.71 6.06
N ASP A 416 -0.61 7.71 4.90
CA ASP A 416 -1.15 7.06 3.69
C ASP A 416 -1.37 5.56 3.92
N LEU A 417 -0.40 4.85 4.52
CA LEU A 417 -0.57 3.44 4.90
C LEU A 417 -1.76 3.24 5.86
N ASP A 418 -1.86 4.07 6.90
CA ASP A 418 -2.95 4.02 7.88
C ASP A 418 -4.32 4.24 7.24
N ASP A 419 -4.43 5.23 6.37
CA ASP A 419 -5.68 5.57 5.71
C ASP A 419 -6.10 4.48 4.72
N LEU A 420 -5.15 3.80 4.07
CA LEU A 420 -5.45 2.62 3.24
C LEU A 420 -5.97 1.45 4.08
N TYR A 421 -5.37 1.19 5.25
CA TYR A 421 -5.89 0.16 6.17
C TYR A 421 -7.29 0.49 6.69
N LYS A 422 -7.57 1.75 7.05
CA LYS A 422 -8.91 2.19 7.50
C LYS A 422 -9.98 2.04 6.44
N GLN A 423 -9.61 2.15 5.16
CA GLN A 423 -10.52 2.02 4.03
C GLN A 423 -10.74 0.58 3.57
N CYS A 424 -9.91 -0.36 4.02
CA CYS A 424 -10.20 -1.77 3.82
C CYS A 424 -11.38 -2.16 4.72
N PRO A 425 -12.36 -2.94 4.25
CA PRO A 425 -13.43 -3.51 5.09
C PRO A 425 -12.83 -4.16 6.35
N SER A 426 -12.90 -3.43 7.47
CA SER A 426 -12.25 -3.79 8.74
C SER A 426 -13.12 -4.66 9.63
N ASP A 427 -14.32 -5.01 9.16
CA ASP A 427 -15.26 -5.92 9.80
C ASP A 427 -14.77 -7.38 9.82
N LYS A 428 -13.73 -7.69 9.03
CA LYS A 428 -13.04 -8.98 9.04
C LYS A 428 -11.74 -8.92 9.84
N SER A 429 -11.82 -8.66 11.15
CA SER A 429 -10.71 -9.02 12.03
C SER A 429 -10.44 -10.53 11.89
N LEU A 430 -9.19 -10.96 11.73
CA LEU A 430 -8.80 -12.39 11.77
C LEU A 430 -9.33 -13.12 13.00
N VAL A 431 -9.57 -12.38 14.08
CA VAL A 431 -10.17 -12.91 15.32
C VAL A 431 -11.57 -13.49 15.02
N ASN A 432 -12.32 -12.90 14.08
CA ASN A 432 -13.67 -13.31 13.66
C ASN A 432 -13.73 -14.06 12.32
N CYS A 433 -12.62 -14.22 11.58
CA CYS A 433 -12.56 -15.04 10.35
C CYS A 433 -12.60 -16.56 10.59
N THR A 434 -13.23 -17.03 11.68
CA THR A 434 -13.65 -18.44 11.81
C THR A 434 -14.82 -18.77 10.89
N GLU A 435 -15.49 -17.77 10.32
CA GLU A 435 -16.63 -17.94 9.41
C GLU A 435 -16.25 -18.17 7.93
N VAL A 436 -14.97 -18.27 7.57
CA VAL A 436 -14.57 -18.59 6.17
C VAL A 436 -14.91 -20.05 5.80
N THR A 437 -15.39 -20.86 6.73
CA THR A 437 -16.02 -22.17 6.48
C THR A 437 -17.55 -22.12 6.42
N ALA A 438 -18.19 -20.98 6.71
CA ALA A 438 -19.63 -20.81 6.55
C ALA A 438 -19.96 -20.25 5.17
N LYS A 439 -20.85 -20.95 4.46
CA LYS A 439 -21.31 -20.65 3.10
C LYS A 439 -21.63 -19.14 2.95
N PRO A 440 -20.95 -18.40 2.05
CA PRO A 440 -21.13 -16.96 1.96
C PRO A 440 -22.53 -16.60 1.45
N PRO A 441 -23.15 -15.50 1.94
CA PRO A 441 -24.34 -14.95 1.31
C PRO A 441 -23.98 -14.45 -0.09
N VAL A 442 -24.81 -14.81 -1.07
CA VAL A 442 -24.68 -14.39 -2.47
C VAL A 442 -24.87 -12.87 -2.52
N ALA A 443 -23.78 -12.11 -2.57
CA ALA A 443 -23.85 -10.67 -2.79
C ALA A 443 -24.18 -10.40 -4.27
N THR A 444 -25.18 -9.56 -4.50
CA THR A 444 -25.54 -9.03 -5.82
C THR A 444 -24.37 -8.19 -6.35
N THR A 445 -23.84 -8.58 -7.50
CA THR A 445 -22.73 -7.91 -8.19
C THR A 445 -23.11 -6.47 -8.54
N LYS A 446 -22.50 -5.48 -7.87
CA LYS A 446 -22.50 -4.10 -8.37
C LYS A 446 -21.73 -4.05 -9.69
N ALA A 447 -22.24 -3.30 -10.66
CA ALA A 447 -21.59 -3.10 -11.95
C ALA A 447 -20.14 -2.63 -11.77
N VAL A 448 -19.22 -3.26 -12.50
CA VAL A 448 -17.80 -2.92 -12.52
C VAL A 448 -17.67 -1.44 -12.94
N PRO A 449 -16.99 -0.57 -12.17
CA PRO A 449 -16.80 0.82 -12.55
C PRO A 449 -16.09 0.92 -13.90
N THR A 450 -16.57 1.78 -14.80
CA THR A 450 -15.87 2.08 -16.05
C THR A 450 -14.56 2.80 -15.75
N PHE A 451 -13.44 2.26 -16.24
CA PHE A 451 -12.09 2.77 -15.98
C PHE A 451 -11.61 3.66 -17.15
N PRO A 452 -10.97 4.81 -16.89
CA PRO A 452 -10.29 5.54 -17.96
C PRO A 452 -9.12 4.70 -18.50
N PRO A 453 -8.95 4.56 -19.83
CA PRO A 453 -7.84 3.80 -20.39
C PRO A 453 -6.50 4.49 -20.06
N PRO A 454 -5.42 3.72 -19.83
CA PRO A 454 -4.08 4.27 -19.69
C PRO A 454 -3.71 5.06 -20.96
N TYR A 455 -2.91 6.11 -20.80
CA TYR A 455 -2.42 6.84 -21.96
C TYR A 455 -1.39 5.98 -22.68
N ASN A 456 -1.78 5.41 -23.82
CA ASN A 456 -0.90 4.56 -24.60
C ASN A 456 -0.52 5.30 -25.88
N PRO A 457 0.71 5.85 -25.99
CA PRO A 457 1.20 6.26 -27.29
C PRO A 457 1.37 4.98 -28.08
N VAL A 458 0.50 4.80 -29.09
CA VAL A 458 0.81 3.93 -30.23
C VAL A 458 2.26 4.24 -30.60
N GLY A 459 3.11 3.20 -30.62
CA GLY A 459 4.56 3.35 -30.61
C GLY A 459 5.10 4.38 -31.60
N PRO A 460 6.34 4.87 -31.40
CA PRO A 460 6.95 5.81 -32.34
C PRO A 460 6.83 5.24 -33.76
N PRO A 461 6.43 6.06 -34.76
CA PRO A 461 6.33 5.58 -36.13
C PRO A 461 7.69 4.99 -36.49
N THR A 462 7.71 3.70 -36.83
CA THR A 462 8.86 3.09 -37.49
C THR A 462 9.16 3.95 -38.71
N LEU A 463 10.33 4.58 -38.72
CA LEU A 463 10.79 5.36 -39.89
C LEU A 463 10.69 4.44 -41.11
N PRO A 464 9.89 4.80 -42.13
CA PRO A 464 9.79 3.98 -43.33
C PRO A 464 11.15 3.97 -44.02
N THR A 465 11.65 2.77 -44.30
CA THR A 465 12.73 2.56 -45.26
C THR A 465 12.28 3.11 -46.62
N THR A 466 13.22 3.69 -47.36
CA THR A 466 13.05 4.62 -48.49
C THR A 466 12.42 4.04 -49.77
N LYS A 467 11.55 3.04 -49.70
CA LYS A 467 10.95 2.42 -50.91
C LYS A 467 9.42 2.43 -51.03
N GLU A 468 8.67 2.99 -50.08
CA GLU A 468 7.19 2.95 -50.14
C GLU A 468 6.50 4.31 -49.92
N ALA A 469 7.09 5.41 -50.39
CA ALA A 469 6.48 6.75 -50.33
C ALA A 469 5.44 7.01 -51.45
N GLY A 470 4.85 5.96 -52.03
CA GLY A 470 4.06 6.06 -53.26
C GLY A 470 2.57 5.80 -53.16
N ILE A 471 2.01 5.31 -52.04
CA ILE A 471 0.59 4.89 -51.98
C ILE A 471 -0.02 5.07 -50.57
N VAL A 472 0.08 6.26 -49.96
CA VAL A 472 -0.78 6.61 -48.80
C VAL A 472 -1.15 8.10 -48.83
N LYS A 473 -1.98 8.48 -49.79
CA LYS A 473 -2.75 9.74 -49.74
C LYS A 473 -4.22 9.43 -50.01
N SER A 474 -4.92 8.88 -49.02
CA SER A 474 -6.38 8.96 -48.89
C SER A 474 -6.85 8.04 -47.74
N LEU A 475 -6.77 8.52 -46.51
CA LEU A 475 -7.63 8.01 -45.43
C LEU A 475 -7.90 9.12 -44.41
N HIS A 476 -9.05 9.79 -44.63
CA HIS A 476 -9.93 10.41 -43.65
C HIS A 476 -9.30 11.23 -42.50
N GLN A 477 -8.92 12.48 -42.78
CA GLN A 477 -9.07 13.54 -41.79
C GLN A 477 -10.56 13.92 -41.71
N GLN A 478 -11.31 13.32 -40.79
CA GLN A 478 -12.64 13.84 -40.44
C GLN A 478 -12.47 15.25 -39.85
N LYS A 479 -12.94 16.27 -40.58
CA LYS A 479 -13.03 17.65 -40.09
C LYS A 479 -14.02 17.69 -38.93
N VAL A 480 -13.52 17.72 -37.70
CA VAL A 480 -14.35 17.89 -36.51
C VAL A 480 -14.75 19.36 -36.40
N ALA A 481 -16.06 19.65 -36.44
CA ALA A 481 -16.55 21.02 -36.24
C ALA A 481 -16.23 21.53 -34.83
N ARG A 482 -15.95 22.84 -34.71
CA ARG A 482 -15.58 23.49 -33.45
C ARG A 482 -16.58 24.59 -33.08
N CYS A 483 -16.77 24.84 -31.78
CA CYS A 483 -17.53 25.99 -31.30
C CYS A 483 -16.76 27.30 -31.57
N GLN A 484 -17.38 28.44 -31.27
CA GLN A 484 -16.76 29.76 -31.46
C GLN A 484 -15.43 29.93 -30.68
N SER A 485 -15.29 29.25 -29.54
CA SER A 485 -14.05 29.23 -28.73
C SER A 485 -13.05 28.17 -29.17
N GLY A 486 -13.28 27.49 -30.30
CA GLY A 486 -12.36 26.50 -30.86
C GLY A 486 -12.42 25.10 -30.24
N HIS A 487 -13.33 24.81 -29.31
CA HIS A 487 -13.50 23.46 -28.76
C HIS A 487 -14.20 22.53 -29.75
N ALA A 488 -13.84 21.24 -29.76
CA ALA A 488 -14.49 20.25 -30.61
C ALA A 488 -15.96 20.03 -30.18
N LEU A 489 -16.86 20.02 -31.15
CA LEU A 489 -18.26 19.68 -30.92
C LEU A 489 -18.43 18.16 -30.91
N THR A 490 -19.14 17.66 -29.91
CA THR A 490 -19.44 16.24 -29.75
C THR A 490 -20.93 15.98 -29.94
N PRO A 491 -21.35 14.84 -30.53
CA PRO A 491 -22.76 14.47 -30.56
C PRO A 491 -23.32 14.48 -29.13
N MET A 492 -24.46 15.14 -28.94
CA MET A 492 -25.05 15.29 -27.60
C MET A 492 -25.62 13.97 -27.05
N HIS A 493 -25.73 12.93 -27.90
CA HIS A 493 -26.22 11.60 -27.53
C HIS A 493 -25.37 10.51 -28.20
N GLY A 494 -24.61 9.76 -27.40
CA GLY A 494 -23.93 8.54 -27.84
C GLY A 494 -24.86 7.34 -27.66
N GLY A 495 -25.40 6.82 -28.76
CA GLY A 495 -25.87 5.43 -28.87
C GLY A 495 -27.20 5.02 -28.23
N GLU A 496 -27.61 5.57 -27.07
CA GLU A 496 -28.86 5.20 -26.41
C GLU A 496 -29.67 6.46 -26.05
N ALA A 497 -30.88 6.53 -26.60
CA ALA A 497 -31.73 7.72 -26.59
C ALA A 497 -32.32 8.00 -25.20
N ILE A 498 -31.81 9.04 -24.54
CA ILE A 498 -32.54 9.75 -23.49
C ILE A 498 -32.62 11.20 -23.94
N GLU A 499 -33.79 11.62 -24.43
CA GLU A 499 -34.05 12.99 -24.87
C GLU A 499 -34.00 13.95 -23.67
N PRO A 500 -33.38 15.14 -23.79
CA PRO A 500 -33.47 16.14 -22.74
C PRO A 500 -34.95 16.55 -22.60
N PRO A 501 -35.56 16.44 -21.40
CA PRO A 501 -37.01 16.54 -21.21
C PRO A 501 -37.60 17.94 -21.49
N HIS A 502 -36.77 18.91 -21.89
CA HIS A 502 -37.15 20.33 -21.97
C HIS A 502 -36.91 20.98 -23.34
N GLY A 503 -36.45 20.23 -24.35
CA GLY A 503 -35.98 20.84 -25.61
C GLY A 503 -34.76 21.73 -25.41
N TRP A 504 -34.19 22.24 -26.50
CA TRP A 504 -32.98 23.06 -26.46
C TRP A 504 -32.94 24.05 -27.62
N TRP A 505 -32.20 25.14 -27.47
CA TRP A 505 -32.03 26.15 -28.52
C TRP A 505 -30.75 25.89 -29.30
N CYS A 506 -30.83 25.84 -30.62
CA CYS A 506 -29.63 25.77 -31.45
C CYS A 506 -28.97 27.15 -31.53
N ASP A 507 -27.79 27.32 -30.94
CA ASP A 507 -27.03 28.58 -30.95
C ASP A 507 -26.63 29.03 -32.36
N GLY A 508 -26.54 28.10 -33.31
CA GLY A 508 -26.20 28.40 -34.71
C GLY A 508 -27.33 29.06 -35.51
N CYS A 509 -28.59 28.74 -35.24
CA CYS A 509 -29.74 29.25 -36.02
C CYS A 509 -30.88 29.84 -35.19
N GLY A 510 -30.79 29.77 -33.86
CA GLY A 510 -31.82 30.24 -32.93
C GLY A 510 -33.11 29.42 -32.96
N LEU A 511 -33.14 28.23 -33.58
CA LEU A 511 -34.33 27.37 -33.57
C LEU A 511 -34.41 26.61 -32.24
N PHE A 512 -35.56 26.70 -31.58
CA PHE A 512 -35.90 25.82 -30.46
C PHE A 512 -36.30 24.44 -30.99
N LEU A 513 -35.63 23.41 -30.49
CA LEU A 513 -35.84 22.02 -30.85
C LEU A 513 -36.57 21.32 -29.70
N SER A 514 -37.89 21.26 -29.80
CA SER A 514 -38.74 20.58 -28.84
C SER A 514 -38.59 19.06 -28.98
N PRO A 515 -38.65 18.30 -27.88
CA PRO A 515 -38.78 16.84 -27.95
C PRO A 515 -40.08 16.50 -28.70
N GLY A 516 -40.01 15.74 -29.79
CA GLY A 516 -41.18 15.22 -30.51
C GLY A 516 -41.87 16.12 -31.55
N ALA A 517 -41.31 17.27 -31.97
CA ALA A 517 -42.01 18.21 -32.87
C ALA A 517 -42.05 17.85 -34.38
N HIS A 518 -41.86 16.59 -34.77
CA HIS A 518 -42.06 16.15 -36.15
C HIS A 518 -43.08 15.02 -36.22
N GLY A 519 -44.33 15.38 -36.46
CA GLY A 519 -45.38 14.43 -36.84
C GLY A 519 -45.16 13.95 -38.28
N GLY A 520 -44.72 12.70 -38.44
CA GLY A 520 -44.58 12.05 -39.74
C GLY A 520 -43.58 10.89 -39.67
N GLU A 521 -44.07 9.71 -40.02
CA GLU A 521 -43.43 8.39 -40.01
C GLU A 521 -41.87 8.35 -40.14
N ALA A 522 -41.25 7.62 -39.22
CA ALA A 522 -39.85 7.17 -39.23
C ALA A 522 -38.75 8.25 -39.32
N SER A 523 -38.76 9.27 -38.45
CA SER A 523 -37.65 10.22 -38.32
C SER A 523 -36.81 9.95 -37.06
N GLY A 524 -35.56 9.51 -37.24
CA GLY A 524 -34.58 9.43 -36.17
C GLY A 524 -34.40 10.79 -35.49
N GLY A 525 -34.40 10.80 -34.16
CA GLY A 525 -34.36 12.00 -33.32
C GLY A 525 -33.34 13.05 -33.79
N VAL A 526 -33.65 14.32 -33.55
CA VAL A 526 -32.83 15.44 -34.00
C VAL A 526 -31.41 15.31 -33.41
N LYS A 527 -30.42 15.07 -34.27
CA LYS A 527 -29.02 14.97 -33.85
C LYS A 527 -28.50 16.37 -33.47
N GLY A 528 -28.27 16.60 -32.19
CA GLY A 528 -27.58 17.79 -31.67
C GLY A 528 -26.07 17.55 -31.51
N TYR A 529 -25.27 18.60 -31.63
CA TYR A 529 -23.84 18.59 -31.32
C TYR A 529 -23.54 19.73 -30.35
N GLY A 530 -22.91 19.39 -29.22
CA GLY A 530 -22.71 20.31 -28.11
C GLY A 530 -21.24 20.43 -27.73
N CYS A 531 -20.88 21.61 -27.24
CA CYS A 531 -19.64 21.90 -26.54
C CYS A 531 -19.92 22.02 -25.04
N ARG A 532 -19.53 21.01 -24.25
CA ARG A 532 -19.73 21.05 -22.79
C ARG A 532 -18.97 22.19 -22.08
N THR A 533 -17.91 22.71 -22.70
CA THR A 533 -17.10 23.78 -22.12
C THR A 533 -17.72 25.15 -22.31
N CYS A 534 -18.50 25.35 -23.38
CA CYS A 534 -19.06 26.66 -23.73
C CYS A 534 -20.58 26.71 -23.65
N ASP A 535 -21.22 25.61 -23.28
CA ASP A 535 -22.68 25.45 -23.35
C ASP A 535 -23.21 25.85 -24.75
N PHE A 536 -22.50 25.40 -25.79
CA PHE A 536 -22.77 25.77 -27.17
C PHE A 536 -23.28 24.56 -27.96
N ASP A 537 -24.55 24.61 -28.34
CA ASP A 537 -25.32 23.53 -28.92
C ASP A 537 -25.83 23.89 -30.30
N ILE A 538 -25.55 23.04 -31.30
CA ILE A 538 -26.00 23.26 -32.66
C ILE A 538 -26.72 22.04 -33.23
N CYS A 539 -27.75 22.30 -34.03
CA CYS A 539 -28.48 21.25 -34.74
C CYS A 539 -27.62 20.63 -35.84
N HIS A 540 -27.98 19.42 -36.25
CA HIS A 540 -27.28 18.72 -37.33
C HIS A 540 -27.18 19.53 -38.62
N SER A 541 -28.18 20.36 -38.94
CA SER A 541 -28.15 21.25 -40.11
C SER A 541 -27.06 22.31 -39.97
N CYS A 542 -26.97 22.98 -38.81
CA CYS A 542 -25.92 23.94 -38.51
C CYS A 542 -24.53 23.28 -38.48
N TYR A 543 -24.42 22.08 -37.89
CA TYR A 543 -23.19 21.29 -37.88
C TYR A 543 -22.71 20.94 -39.29
N SER A 544 -23.62 20.47 -40.15
CA SER A 544 -23.31 20.09 -41.53
C SER A 544 -22.92 21.30 -42.39
N LYS A 545 -23.56 22.45 -42.18
CA LYS A 545 -23.23 23.71 -42.88
C LYS A 545 -21.90 24.31 -42.43
N ALA A 546 -21.50 24.11 -41.17
CA ALA A 546 -20.31 24.74 -40.61
C ALA A 546 -19.00 24.27 -41.25
N GLY A 547 -18.94 23.09 -41.89
CA GLY A 547 -17.75 22.66 -42.68
C GLY A 547 -16.41 22.65 -41.92
N GLY A 548 -16.41 22.81 -40.59
CA GLY A 548 -15.24 22.98 -39.74
C GLY A 548 -15.10 24.33 -39.00
N PHE A 549 -15.91 25.37 -39.30
CA PHE A 549 -15.84 26.67 -38.62
C PHE A 549 -17.17 27.45 -38.68
N VAL A 550 -17.67 27.96 -37.54
CA VAL A 550 -18.91 28.76 -37.48
C VAL A 550 -18.58 30.27 -37.58
N PRO A 551 -19.14 31.04 -38.55
CA PRO A 551 -18.88 32.47 -38.67
C PRO A 551 -19.45 33.31 -37.52
N THR A 552 -18.78 34.41 -37.19
CA THR A 552 -18.94 35.28 -36.00
C THR A 552 -20.09 36.29 -36.04
N SER A 553 -21.06 36.19 -36.95
CA SER A 553 -22.09 37.23 -37.11
C SER A 553 -23.50 36.74 -36.81
N TYR A 554 -23.81 36.49 -35.54
CA TYR A 554 -25.20 36.45 -35.07
C TYR A 554 -25.29 36.99 -33.65
N LYS A 555 -26.13 38.02 -33.46
CA LYS A 555 -26.35 38.71 -32.17
C LYS A 555 -27.80 38.47 -31.75
N PRO A 556 -28.07 37.67 -30.69
CA PRO A 556 -29.44 37.40 -30.27
C PRO A 556 -30.11 38.65 -29.65
N PRO A 557 -31.44 38.78 -29.75
CA PRO A 557 -32.19 39.90 -29.16
C PRO A 557 -32.22 39.78 -27.63
N GLN A 558 -32.05 40.91 -26.94
CA GLN A 558 -32.05 40.99 -25.47
C GLN A 558 -33.45 40.74 -24.89
N PRO A 559 -33.60 39.89 -23.86
CA PRO A 559 -34.86 39.77 -23.13
C PRO A 559 -35.06 40.92 -22.13
N ALA A 560 -36.31 41.34 -21.99
CA ALA A 560 -36.77 42.43 -21.15
C ALA A 560 -36.56 42.17 -19.64
N SER A 561 -36.19 43.23 -18.92
CA SER A 561 -35.94 43.29 -17.49
C SER A 561 -37.17 42.99 -16.62
N GLN A 562 -36.98 42.22 -15.54
CA GLN A 562 -37.90 42.10 -14.40
C GLN A 562 -37.23 42.50 -13.08
N PRO A 563 -38.02 42.87 -12.03
CA PRO A 563 -37.64 43.90 -11.06
C PRO A 563 -37.06 43.40 -9.73
N HIS A 564 -36.40 44.34 -9.04
CA HIS A 564 -35.70 44.23 -7.77
C HIS A 564 -36.59 43.88 -6.54
N ALA A 565 -36.00 43.15 -5.59
CA ALA A 565 -36.47 43.00 -4.20
C ALA A 565 -35.60 43.84 -3.23
N PRO A 566 -36.14 44.34 -2.10
CA PRO A 566 -35.53 45.42 -1.32
C PRO A 566 -34.61 44.98 -0.18
N GLN A 567 -33.68 45.88 0.16
CA GLN A 567 -32.72 45.83 1.26
C GLN A 567 -33.35 46.25 2.60
N SER A 568 -32.85 45.72 3.72
CA SER A 568 -33.15 46.18 5.08
C SER A 568 -31.90 46.64 5.83
N HIS A 569 -32.07 47.73 6.60
CA HIS A 569 -31.06 48.57 7.24
C HIS A 569 -30.51 48.06 8.60
N ASN A 570 -29.34 48.63 8.92
CA ASN A 570 -28.57 48.73 10.18
C ASN A 570 -29.36 48.80 11.51
N HIS A 571 -28.72 48.38 12.61
CA HIS A 571 -28.43 49.20 13.81
C HIS A 571 -27.55 48.48 14.86
N ALA A 572 -26.48 49.14 15.30
CA ALA A 572 -25.84 49.05 16.63
C ALA A 572 -26.38 50.22 17.50
N PRO A 573 -26.10 50.43 18.83
CA PRO A 573 -24.88 50.09 19.60
C PRO A 573 -25.07 49.82 21.13
N THR A 574 -23.94 49.83 21.87
CA THR A 574 -23.66 50.28 23.27
C THR A 574 -23.12 49.30 24.33
N GLN A 575 -22.08 49.80 25.01
CA GLN A 575 -21.24 49.29 26.09
C GLN A 575 -21.91 49.45 27.47
N HIS A 576 -21.52 48.69 28.50
CA HIS A 576 -21.34 49.21 29.88
C HIS A 576 -20.55 48.29 30.84
N HIS A 577 -19.67 48.96 31.59
CA HIS A 577 -18.94 48.78 32.85
C HIS A 577 -18.99 47.53 33.76
N ALA A 578 -17.82 47.29 34.37
CA ALA A 578 -17.53 46.48 35.56
C ALA A 578 -17.89 47.18 36.89
N PRO A 579 -17.87 46.46 38.02
CA PRO A 579 -17.22 47.04 39.20
C PRO A 579 -16.40 46.06 40.06
N SER A 580 -15.34 46.63 40.64
CA SER A 580 -14.53 46.15 41.76
C SER A 580 -15.20 46.45 43.11
N HIS A 581 -15.05 45.59 44.13
CA HIS A 581 -15.08 46.02 45.53
C HIS A 581 -14.24 45.12 46.45
N SER A 582 -13.36 45.77 47.18
CA SER A 582 -12.55 45.30 48.30
C SER A 582 -13.17 45.78 49.63
N GLN A 583 -13.19 44.95 50.68
CA GLN A 583 -13.18 45.38 52.09
C GLN A 583 -12.91 44.21 53.06
N ALA A 584 -12.07 44.47 54.05
CA ALA A 584 -11.90 43.77 55.34
C ALA A 584 -12.19 44.82 56.45
N PRO A 585 -12.01 44.62 57.79
CA PRO A 585 -11.64 43.42 58.58
C PRO A 585 -12.47 43.25 59.90
N SER A 586 -12.31 42.14 60.62
CA SER A 586 -12.31 42.08 62.11
C SER A 586 -12.00 40.67 62.62
N GLY A 587 -11.07 40.55 63.59
CA GLY A 587 -10.53 39.28 64.08
C GLY A 587 -11.19 38.68 65.31
N HIS A 588 -10.78 37.46 65.67
CA HIS A 588 -10.76 36.89 67.03
C HIS A 588 -9.79 35.70 67.10
N THR A 589 -9.15 35.53 68.26
CA THR A 589 -8.13 34.55 68.66
C THR A 589 -8.71 33.17 69.00
N HIS A 590 -8.05 32.06 68.62
CA HIS A 590 -7.69 30.89 69.48
C HIS A 590 -7.26 29.62 68.70
N ALA A 591 -6.20 28.96 69.21
CA ALA A 591 -5.79 27.55 69.14
C ALA A 591 -5.22 26.93 67.83
N PRO A 592 -4.21 26.03 67.91
CA PRO A 592 -3.48 25.51 66.74
C PRO A 592 -4.31 24.50 65.95
N SER A 593 -4.56 24.80 64.68
CA SER A 593 -5.23 23.92 63.72
C SER A 593 -4.28 22.84 63.15
N PRO A 594 -4.80 21.63 62.87
CA PRO A 594 -4.09 20.57 62.16
C PRO A 594 -3.72 21.01 60.73
N ALA A 595 -2.63 20.46 60.21
CA ALA A 595 -2.08 20.76 58.89
C ALA A 595 -3.19 20.78 57.81
N PRO A 596 -3.17 21.75 56.88
CA PRO A 596 -4.21 21.90 55.88
C PRO A 596 -4.30 20.63 55.04
N THR A 597 -5.46 19.97 55.11
CA THR A 597 -5.79 18.88 54.19
C THR A 597 -5.82 19.48 52.80
N ALA A 598 -4.97 18.98 51.89
CA ALA A 598 -4.93 19.43 50.52
C ALA A 598 -6.35 19.39 49.92
N PRO A 599 -6.75 20.39 49.11
CA PRO A 599 -8.08 20.42 48.52
C PRO A 599 -8.34 19.12 47.75
N GLN A 600 -9.36 18.36 48.16
CA GLN A 600 -9.81 17.19 47.42
C GLN A 600 -10.34 17.68 46.07
N VAL A 601 -9.61 17.36 45.01
CA VAL A 601 -10.06 17.59 43.64
C VAL A 601 -11.17 16.57 43.36
N ASP A 602 -12.38 17.03 43.06
CA ASP A 602 -13.51 16.19 42.67
C ASP A 602 -13.27 15.63 41.25
N LEU A 603 -12.59 14.49 41.19
CA LEU A 603 -12.26 13.81 39.94
C LEU A 603 -13.46 12.99 39.49
N LYS A 604 -13.87 13.13 38.23
CA LYS A 604 -15.00 12.39 37.65
C LYS A 604 -14.62 11.68 36.35
N CYS A 605 -15.26 10.55 36.09
CA CYS A 605 -15.09 9.81 34.82
C CYS A 605 -15.91 10.48 33.69
N GLN A 606 -15.80 9.96 32.45
CA GLN A 606 -16.54 10.49 31.29
C GLN A 606 -18.08 10.45 31.45
N LYS A 607 -18.60 9.64 32.38
CA LYS A 607 -20.03 9.57 32.71
C LYS A 607 -20.39 10.34 34.01
N ASP A 608 -19.55 11.30 34.40
CA ASP A 608 -19.72 12.17 35.57
C ASP A 608 -19.82 11.44 36.93
N HIS A 609 -19.34 10.19 37.01
CA HIS A 609 -19.24 9.48 38.28
C HIS A 609 -17.94 9.83 39.01
N PRO A 610 -17.93 9.88 40.36
CA PRO A 610 -16.73 10.14 41.12
C PRO A 610 -15.69 9.03 40.92
N LEU A 611 -14.45 9.45 40.69
CA LEU A 611 -13.27 8.59 40.62
C LEU A 611 -12.66 8.52 42.02
N THR A 612 -12.49 7.29 42.54
CA THR A 612 -11.86 7.08 43.84
C THR A 612 -10.45 6.52 43.65
N PRO A 613 -9.48 6.90 44.50
CA PRO A 613 -8.18 6.21 44.53
C PRO A 613 -8.39 4.70 44.67
N GLN A 614 -7.71 3.92 43.83
CA GLN A 614 -7.75 2.46 43.86
C GLN A 614 -6.34 1.90 44.03
N GLN A 615 -6.24 0.79 44.76
CA GLN A 615 -5.08 -0.08 44.74
C GLN A 615 -5.42 -1.30 43.90
N TYR A 616 -4.52 -1.67 42.99
CA TYR A 616 -4.73 -2.79 42.08
C TYR A 616 -3.97 -4.00 42.61
N PRO A 617 -4.58 -5.20 42.62
CA PRO A 617 -3.91 -6.41 43.09
C PRO A 617 -2.87 -6.94 42.09
N SER A 618 -2.84 -6.41 40.86
CA SER A 618 -1.96 -6.87 39.77
C SER A 618 -1.66 -5.73 38.79
N LEU A 619 -0.91 -6.01 37.73
CA LEU A 619 -0.70 -5.08 36.62
C LEU A 619 -2.05 -4.59 36.08
N TRP A 620 -2.18 -3.29 35.85
CA TRP A 620 -3.40 -2.67 35.35
C TRP A 620 -3.10 -1.72 34.19
N CYS A 621 -4.11 -1.40 33.39
CA CYS A 621 -3.98 -0.51 32.23
C CYS A 621 -4.83 0.73 32.45
N CYS A 622 -4.29 1.90 32.14
CA CYS A 622 -5.11 3.12 32.14
C CYS A 622 -5.97 3.16 30.87
N ASP A 623 -7.28 3.30 31.00
CA ASP A 623 -8.20 3.32 29.85
C ASP A 623 -8.08 4.59 28.98
N SER A 624 -7.52 5.66 29.54
CA SER A 624 -7.34 6.93 28.81
C SER A 624 -6.07 6.95 27.94
N CYS A 625 -4.92 6.53 28.48
CA CYS A 625 -3.64 6.54 27.75
C CYS A 625 -3.14 5.15 27.31
N SER A 626 -3.84 4.08 27.70
CA SER A 626 -3.45 2.68 27.48
C SER A 626 -2.09 2.28 28.06
N GLY A 627 -1.53 3.12 28.95
CA GLY A 627 -0.29 2.81 29.68
C GLY A 627 -0.50 1.65 30.66
N ARG A 628 0.51 0.76 30.77
CA ARG A 628 0.52 -0.35 31.73
C ARG A 628 1.25 0.08 33.00
N PHE A 629 0.67 -0.21 34.16
CA PHE A 629 1.17 0.20 35.45
C PHE A 629 1.25 -1.01 36.41
N PRO A 630 2.27 -1.08 37.28
CA PRO A 630 2.37 -2.12 38.30
C PRO A 630 1.23 -1.98 39.34
N ALA A 631 0.96 -3.08 40.06
CA ALA A 631 -0.05 -3.16 41.12
C ALA A 631 0.05 -2.03 42.18
N SER A 632 1.29 -1.63 42.49
CA SER A 632 1.61 -0.57 43.46
C SER A 632 1.42 0.85 42.93
N ALA A 633 1.27 1.04 41.62
CA ALA A 633 1.14 2.37 41.05
C ALA A 633 -0.22 3.00 41.40
N PRO A 634 -0.24 4.27 41.85
CA PRO A 634 -1.49 4.94 42.19
C PRO A 634 -2.35 5.17 40.95
N GLY A 635 -3.59 4.71 41.01
CA GLY A 635 -4.61 4.95 40.00
C GLY A 635 -5.94 5.38 40.62
N PHE A 636 -6.83 5.85 39.77
CA PHE A 636 -8.19 6.25 40.13
C PHE A 636 -9.17 5.37 39.35
N GLY A 637 -10.11 4.75 40.03
CA GLY A 637 -11.08 3.84 39.43
C GLY A 637 -12.51 4.31 39.61
N CYS A 638 -13.35 4.07 38.60
CA CYS A 638 -14.80 4.20 38.68
C CYS A 638 -15.44 2.81 38.68
N ARG A 639 -15.84 2.31 39.85
CA ARG A 639 -16.46 0.97 39.98
C ARG A 639 -17.77 0.81 39.21
N ARG A 640 -18.48 1.90 38.90
CA ARG A 640 -19.71 1.88 38.11
C ARG A 640 -19.48 1.73 36.62
N CYS A 641 -18.35 2.23 36.12
CA CYS A 641 -18.05 2.23 34.68
C CYS A 641 -16.95 1.24 34.30
N ASP A 642 -16.32 0.61 35.29
CA ASP A 642 -15.13 -0.22 35.11
C ASP A 642 -14.04 0.54 34.33
N VAL A 643 -13.71 1.74 34.84
CA VAL A 643 -12.73 2.65 34.23
C VAL A 643 -11.60 2.91 35.22
N ASP A 644 -10.36 2.63 34.79
CA ASP A 644 -9.12 2.81 35.52
C ASP A 644 -8.25 3.89 34.87
N ILE A 645 -7.86 4.90 35.64
CA ILE A 645 -7.19 6.10 35.13
C ILE A 645 -5.91 6.38 35.94
N CYS A 646 -4.77 6.55 35.26
CA CYS A 646 -3.53 6.94 35.93
C CYS A 646 -3.62 8.35 36.50
N GLY A 647 -2.84 8.64 37.55
CA GLY A 647 -2.88 9.95 38.21
C GLY A 647 -2.64 11.14 37.27
N THR A 648 -1.87 10.95 36.20
CA THR A 648 -1.65 11.98 35.16
C THR A 648 -2.91 12.19 34.31
N CYS A 649 -3.61 11.12 33.90
CA CYS A 649 -4.88 11.21 33.15
C CYS A 649 -6.00 11.77 33.99
N ALA A 650 -6.03 11.46 35.28
CA ALA A 650 -7.01 12.01 36.19
C ALA A 650 -6.86 13.54 36.32
N ARG A 651 -5.63 14.04 36.48
CA ARG A 651 -5.35 15.49 36.57
C ARG A 651 -5.57 16.24 35.26
N SER A 652 -5.40 15.59 34.11
CA SER A 652 -5.60 16.20 32.79
C SER A 652 -7.05 16.15 32.29
N GLY A 653 -8.01 15.73 33.12
CA GLY A 653 -9.41 15.61 32.72
C GLY A 653 -9.65 14.53 31.65
N GLY A 654 -8.82 13.48 31.62
CA GLY A 654 -8.90 12.40 30.62
C GLY A 654 -8.27 12.75 29.26
N GLY A 655 -7.58 13.89 29.14
CA GLY A 655 -6.81 14.24 27.95
C GLY A 655 -5.59 13.33 27.79
N ARG A 656 -5.45 12.71 26.61
CA ARG A 656 -4.29 11.86 26.25
C ARG A 656 -3.00 12.67 26.39
N HIS A 657 -2.04 12.14 27.14
CA HIS A 657 -0.65 12.59 27.17
C HIS A 657 0.25 11.42 26.82
N PRO A 658 1.45 11.68 26.28
CA PRO A 658 2.41 10.62 26.02
C PRO A 658 2.73 9.85 27.32
N PRO A 659 2.87 8.51 27.25
CA PRO A 659 3.25 7.72 28.41
C PRO A 659 4.60 8.20 28.93
N LEU A 660 4.69 8.39 30.26
CA LEU A 660 5.98 8.62 30.89
C LEU A 660 6.86 7.37 30.67
N PRO A 661 8.14 7.54 30.31
CA PRO A 661 9.04 6.40 30.18
C PRO A 661 9.07 5.65 31.52
N LEU A 662 8.89 4.33 31.46
CA LEU A 662 9.12 3.46 32.62
C LEU A 662 10.56 3.65 33.06
N ASP A 663 10.77 3.99 34.33
CA ASP A 663 12.09 3.97 34.94
C ASP A 663 12.60 2.51 34.89
N PRO A 664 13.73 2.22 34.22
CA PRO A 664 14.27 0.87 34.13
C PRO A 664 14.75 0.31 35.49
N HIS A 665 14.64 1.08 36.57
CA HIS A 665 15.00 0.66 37.93
C HIS A 665 13.82 0.43 38.88
N ALA A 666 12.57 0.48 38.40
CA ALA A 666 11.35 0.26 39.20
C ALA A 666 10.73 -1.14 39.05
#